data_AF-A0AAN9JIK6-F1
#
_entry.id   AF-A0AAN9JIK6-F1
#
_cell.length_a   1.000
_cell.length_b   1.000
_cell.length_c   1.000
_cell.angle_alpha   90.00
_cell.angle_beta   90.00
_cell.angle_gamma   90.00
#
_symmetry.space_group_name_H-M   'P 1'
#
loop_
_entity.id
_entity.type
_entity.pdbx_description
1 polymer ?
#
loop_
_entity_poly.entity_id
_entity_poly.type
_entity_poly.pdbx_seq_one_letter_code
_entity_poly.pdbx_strand_id
1 'polypeptide(L)'
;MDGRVPILNIWWIRMAEIAVGVVTDKLIPLLRDELKLLKGVRSQVEWVKDELLLIQAFLKDADAKTENSSEPNDAVKEWVKQLREVAFRIEDVVDLYLLKVAKRHHGHPHGFVAKVGFFMKSIMSGHEISSNIDGIKGNLRRLAEVKETLGLSPNTPQYSVPNAPESKHGLRMGAHYIDDDQLVGVDHTRELLTHWILTGECRRTVIAVVGEGGLGKTTIVKNVYKKQKERKSFECYAWITVSRWLKEEHLLKTIMQDLYEEDGNRVAAKEISETVMPKDALCGELNFSQVMKNEESKSLSRRISFHGNFVEHQVESYRSNYGQIRSCFACDIEELTKPVVEMLLCSFKLLVALDFENSPLDHLPESIGMLLNLKYVNLRNTQIKIIPKFIAKLRNLETLDLRGTTVHELPKEINKLTKLRHLLVYSSLMFYRPGFLQGGMKLNKGVGCLTALQSLTRVDTTDGDDIIEELKNLKNMRQLGININKRSGNQVCSMINNMTHLCSLLIVAADVEEHEGLELQSLVDPPPFLQRLYLDGHLGSLPKWIAKLKSLVVLRLAWSGLTEDPIPVLKNLPDLVDLMLHGSYEGAELHFQEGLFTKLKILTLQSLPNLRALKLDEKALPHLESLFLGPCPQMVQEPTLIQNLESLKSLTLTGMPRHVVENIKRQLKDNIKLYVRRNL
;
A
#
# COMPACT_ATOMS: atom_id res chain seq x y z
N MET A 1 -31.24 -16.97 26.80
CA MET A 1 -31.58 -15.95 25.79
C MET A 1 -30.39 -15.02 25.66
N ASP A 2 -29.59 -15.21 24.62
CA ASP A 2 -28.62 -14.19 24.19
C ASP A 2 -28.48 -14.33 22.67
N GLY A 3 -29.29 -13.54 21.96
CA GLY A 3 -29.53 -13.63 20.53
C GLY A 3 -28.45 -12.95 19.72
N ARG A 4 -27.28 -13.59 19.58
CA ARG A 4 -26.30 -13.20 18.56
C ARG A 4 -26.47 -14.10 17.33
N VAL A 5 -27.25 -13.63 16.37
CA VAL A 5 -27.29 -14.21 15.01
C VAL A 5 -25.89 -14.07 14.40
N PRO A 6 -25.30 -15.13 13.80
CA PRO A 6 -23.96 -15.04 13.24
C PRO A 6 -23.95 -14.14 12.00
N ILE A 7 -23.10 -13.11 12.01
CA ILE A 7 -22.77 -12.19 10.88
C ILE A 7 -22.26 -12.94 9.61
N LEU A 8 -22.17 -14.26 9.65
CA LEU A 8 -21.58 -15.10 8.60
C LEU A 8 -22.55 -15.51 7.49
N ASN A 9 -23.87 -15.39 7.67
CA ASN A 9 -24.84 -15.88 6.69
C ASN A 9 -25.16 -14.92 5.54
N ILE A 10 -24.53 -13.74 5.45
CA ILE A 10 -24.91 -12.65 4.51
C ILE A 10 -23.81 -12.30 3.49
N TRP A 11 -22.58 -12.82 3.66
CA TRP A 11 -21.42 -12.41 2.86
C TRP A 11 -21.52 -12.73 1.36
N TRP A 12 -22.23 -13.79 0.98
CA TRP A 12 -22.37 -14.21 -0.42
C TRP A 12 -23.35 -13.31 -1.19
N ILE A 13 -24.42 -12.85 -0.55
CA ILE A 13 -25.38 -11.87 -1.11
C ILE A 13 -24.66 -10.53 -1.33
N ARG A 14 -23.95 -10.02 -0.31
CA ARG A 14 -23.12 -8.81 -0.44
C ARG A 14 -22.08 -8.90 -1.55
N MET A 15 -21.42 -10.03 -1.71
CA MET A 15 -20.42 -10.20 -2.77
C MET A 15 -21.04 -10.16 -4.17
N ALA A 16 -22.23 -10.74 -4.35
CA ALA A 16 -22.97 -10.61 -5.60
C ALA A 16 -23.46 -9.17 -5.81
N GLU A 17 -23.91 -8.49 -4.75
CA GLU A 17 -24.34 -7.08 -4.82
C GLU A 17 -23.19 -6.18 -5.27
N ILE A 18 -21.99 -6.37 -4.71
CA ILE A 18 -20.78 -5.65 -5.13
C ILE A 18 -20.45 -5.96 -6.59
N ALA A 19 -20.49 -7.23 -7.02
CA ALA A 19 -20.20 -7.60 -8.40
C ALA A 19 -21.18 -6.96 -9.39
N VAL A 20 -22.47 -6.96 -9.08
CA VAL A 20 -23.51 -6.30 -9.88
C VAL A 20 -23.34 -4.77 -9.88
N GLY A 21 -23.00 -4.19 -8.72
CA GLY A 21 -22.69 -2.77 -8.56
C GLY A 21 -21.54 -2.32 -9.46
N VAL A 22 -20.44 -3.07 -9.48
CA VAL A 22 -19.28 -2.76 -10.35
C VAL A 22 -19.67 -2.74 -11.83
N VAL A 23 -20.52 -3.67 -12.27
CA VAL A 23 -20.97 -3.72 -13.66
C VAL A 23 -21.89 -2.54 -13.98
N THR A 24 -22.86 -2.25 -13.12
CA THR A 24 -23.80 -1.13 -13.32
C THR A 24 -23.05 0.21 -13.35
N ASP A 25 -22.08 0.42 -12.46
CA ASP A 25 -21.21 1.61 -12.43
C ASP A 25 -20.38 1.79 -13.72
N LYS A 26 -20.05 0.70 -14.42
CA LYS A 26 -19.40 0.77 -15.74
C LYS A 26 -20.40 1.04 -16.86
N LEU A 27 -21.56 0.39 -16.84
CA LEU A 27 -22.56 0.48 -17.90
C LEU A 27 -23.23 1.86 -17.96
N ILE A 28 -23.45 2.52 -16.82
CA ILE A 28 -24.12 3.82 -16.75
C ILE A 28 -23.35 4.91 -17.53
N PRO A 29 -22.03 5.14 -17.28
CA PRO A 29 -21.24 6.08 -18.08
C PRO A 29 -21.15 5.69 -19.56
N LEU A 30 -20.99 4.40 -19.86
CA LEU A 30 -20.96 3.88 -21.23
C LEU A 30 -22.20 4.26 -22.04
N LEU A 31 -23.39 4.11 -21.44
CA LEU A 31 -24.66 4.44 -22.07
C LEU A 31 -24.91 5.95 -22.16
N ARG A 32 -24.34 6.73 -21.24
CA ARG A 32 -24.48 8.18 -21.18
C ARG A 32 -23.56 8.88 -22.17
N ASP A 33 -22.27 8.56 -22.15
CA ASP A 33 -21.22 9.39 -22.76
C ASP A 33 -20.66 8.78 -24.06
N GLU A 34 -20.87 7.49 -24.32
CA GLU A 34 -20.22 6.75 -25.41
C GLU A 34 -21.21 6.25 -26.50
N LEU A 35 -22.17 7.09 -26.87
CA LEU A 35 -23.24 6.77 -27.84
C LEU A 35 -22.75 6.26 -29.21
N LYS A 36 -21.59 6.75 -29.67
CA LYS A 36 -20.98 6.31 -30.94
C LYS A 36 -20.38 4.92 -30.86
N LEU A 37 -19.93 4.52 -29.67
CA LEU A 37 -19.29 3.23 -29.45
C LEU A 37 -20.37 2.13 -29.46
N LEU A 38 -21.49 2.33 -28.79
CA LEU A 38 -22.56 1.33 -28.67
C LEU A 38 -23.45 1.14 -29.92
N LYS A 39 -23.07 1.68 -31.09
CA LYS A 39 -23.88 1.59 -32.32
C LYS A 39 -24.11 0.13 -32.72
N GLY A 40 -25.37 -0.32 -32.65
CA GLY A 40 -25.80 -1.69 -32.98
C GLY A 40 -26.07 -2.62 -31.79
N VAL A 41 -25.53 -2.32 -30.60
CA VAL A 41 -25.74 -3.14 -29.38
C VAL A 41 -26.33 -2.34 -28.20
N ARG A 42 -26.55 -1.02 -28.37
CA ARG A 42 -27.03 -0.11 -27.32
C ARG A 42 -28.29 -0.60 -26.61
N SER A 43 -29.31 -0.99 -27.34
CA SER A 43 -30.57 -1.49 -26.76
C SER A 43 -30.38 -2.77 -25.95
N GLN A 44 -29.40 -3.61 -26.33
CA GLN A 44 -29.06 -4.81 -25.57
C GLN A 44 -28.31 -4.46 -24.28
N VAL A 45 -27.38 -3.50 -24.33
CA VAL A 45 -26.63 -3.03 -23.15
C VAL A 45 -27.54 -2.29 -22.17
N GLU A 46 -28.50 -1.50 -22.67
CA GLU A 46 -29.51 -0.81 -21.87
C GLU A 46 -30.40 -1.81 -21.12
N TRP A 47 -30.89 -2.85 -21.82
CA TRP A 47 -31.64 -3.94 -21.19
C TRP A 47 -30.84 -4.65 -20.09
N VAL A 48 -29.56 -4.97 -20.32
CA VAL A 48 -28.70 -5.61 -19.30
C VAL A 48 -28.52 -4.68 -18.08
N LYS A 49 -28.33 -3.38 -18.29
CA LYS A 49 -28.22 -2.40 -17.20
C LYS A 49 -29.52 -2.34 -16.37
N ASP A 50 -30.68 -2.27 -17.01
CA ASP A 50 -31.98 -2.22 -16.31
C ASP A 50 -32.23 -3.51 -15.49
N GLU A 51 -31.94 -4.68 -16.07
CA GLU A 51 -32.08 -5.96 -15.40
C GLU A 51 -31.16 -6.09 -14.18
N LEU A 52 -29.90 -5.65 -14.30
CA LEU A 52 -28.95 -5.65 -13.19
C LEU A 52 -29.35 -4.70 -12.05
N LEU A 53 -29.95 -3.54 -12.36
CA LEU A 53 -30.45 -2.61 -11.35
C LEU A 53 -31.62 -3.22 -10.56
N LEU A 54 -32.53 -3.93 -11.24
CA LEU A 54 -33.62 -4.67 -10.60
C LEU A 54 -33.07 -5.77 -9.67
N ILE A 55 -32.05 -6.50 -10.12
CA ILE A 55 -31.40 -7.54 -9.33
C ILE A 55 -30.64 -6.95 -8.13
N GLN A 56 -29.95 -5.82 -8.30
CA GLN A 56 -29.24 -5.15 -7.21
C GLN A 56 -30.21 -4.67 -6.12
N ALA A 57 -31.36 -4.11 -6.51
CA ALA A 57 -32.41 -3.72 -5.56
C ALA A 57 -32.94 -4.93 -4.78
N PHE A 58 -33.10 -6.08 -5.45
CA PHE A 58 -33.48 -7.33 -4.81
C PHE A 58 -32.42 -7.86 -3.83
N LEU A 59 -31.13 -7.85 -4.21
CA LEU A 59 -30.05 -8.28 -3.32
C LEU A 59 -30.00 -7.43 -2.05
N LYS A 60 -30.20 -6.11 -2.15
CA LYS A 60 -30.30 -5.20 -0.99
C LYS A 60 -31.47 -5.53 -0.07
N ASP A 61 -32.64 -5.84 -0.63
CA ASP A 61 -33.82 -6.25 0.13
C ASP A 61 -33.65 -7.63 0.79
N ALA A 62 -32.98 -8.57 0.11
CA ALA A 62 -32.65 -9.89 0.64
C ALA A 62 -31.60 -9.82 1.77
N ASP A 63 -30.59 -8.96 1.63
CA ASP A 63 -29.61 -8.65 2.68
C ASP A 63 -30.32 -8.15 3.95
N ALA A 64 -31.29 -7.25 3.82
CA ALA A 64 -32.04 -6.68 4.95
C ALA A 64 -33.00 -7.69 5.63
N LYS A 65 -33.58 -8.63 4.87
CA LYS A 65 -34.51 -9.65 5.40
C LYS A 65 -33.80 -10.81 6.10
N THR A 66 -32.57 -11.15 5.67
CA THR A 66 -31.79 -12.27 6.22
C THR A 66 -31.06 -11.95 7.53
N GLU A 67 -31.03 -10.68 7.98
CA GLU A 67 -30.60 -10.30 9.32
C GLU A 67 -31.52 -10.87 10.43
N ASN A 68 -32.75 -11.25 10.08
CA ASN A 68 -33.80 -11.67 11.03
C ASN A 68 -34.23 -13.15 10.94
N SER A 69 -33.59 -14.00 10.11
CA SER A 69 -34.04 -15.38 9.87
C SER A 69 -32.92 -16.43 9.89
N SER A 70 -33.29 -17.67 10.24
CA SER A 70 -32.45 -18.87 10.22
C SER A 70 -31.90 -19.25 8.83
N GLU A 71 -30.86 -20.08 8.82
CA GLU A 71 -29.94 -20.39 7.72
C GLU A 71 -30.53 -20.40 6.28
N PRO A 72 -29.82 -19.79 5.30
CA PRO A 72 -30.29 -19.69 3.93
C PRO A 72 -30.30 -21.04 3.22
N ASN A 73 -31.42 -21.32 2.54
CA ASN A 73 -31.66 -22.51 1.72
C ASN A 73 -30.57 -22.65 0.62
N ASP A 74 -30.03 -23.86 0.42
CA ASP A 74 -28.88 -24.08 -0.49
C ASP A 74 -29.19 -23.69 -1.95
N ALA A 75 -30.46 -23.71 -2.34
CA ALA A 75 -30.92 -23.21 -3.65
C ALA A 75 -30.67 -21.69 -3.84
N VAL A 76 -30.80 -20.89 -2.77
CA VAL A 76 -30.56 -19.44 -2.82
C VAL A 76 -29.06 -19.16 -2.94
N LYS A 77 -28.22 -19.94 -2.22
CA LYS A 77 -26.75 -19.85 -2.32
C LYS A 77 -26.28 -20.14 -3.75
N GLU A 78 -26.81 -21.18 -4.37
CA GLU A 78 -26.49 -21.54 -5.75
C GLU A 78 -26.98 -20.47 -6.75
N TRP A 79 -28.17 -19.90 -6.54
CA TRP A 79 -28.68 -18.80 -7.37
C TRP A 79 -27.79 -17.54 -7.29
N VAL A 80 -27.39 -17.12 -6.09
CA VAL A 80 -26.50 -15.96 -5.89
C VAL A 80 -25.11 -16.21 -6.49
N LYS A 81 -24.60 -17.44 -6.42
CA LYS A 81 -23.35 -17.83 -7.08
C LYS A 81 -23.46 -17.66 -8.59
N GLN A 82 -24.51 -18.18 -9.22
CA GLN A 82 -24.72 -18.05 -10.67
C GLN A 82 -24.89 -16.58 -11.09
N LEU A 83 -25.62 -15.79 -10.30
CA LEU A 83 -25.78 -14.36 -10.56
C LEU A 83 -24.43 -13.62 -10.55
N ARG A 84 -23.58 -13.89 -9.57
CA ARG A 84 -22.23 -13.33 -9.49
C ARG A 84 -21.38 -13.72 -10.71
N GLU A 85 -21.48 -14.96 -11.17
CA GLU A 85 -20.79 -15.43 -12.39
C GLU A 85 -21.28 -14.72 -13.65
N VAL A 86 -22.59 -14.47 -13.77
CA VAL A 86 -23.16 -13.68 -14.86
C VAL A 86 -22.66 -12.23 -14.81
N ALA A 87 -22.66 -11.59 -13.63
CA ALA A 87 -22.11 -10.25 -13.46
C ALA A 87 -20.63 -10.20 -13.90
N PHE A 88 -19.83 -11.18 -13.53
CA PHE A 88 -18.43 -11.27 -13.97
C PHE A 88 -18.26 -11.41 -15.48
N ARG A 89 -19.10 -12.22 -16.14
CA ARG A 89 -19.11 -12.33 -17.60
C ARG A 89 -19.49 -11.01 -18.28
N ILE A 90 -20.46 -10.28 -17.74
CA ILE A 90 -20.84 -8.96 -18.27
C ILE A 90 -19.66 -8.00 -18.17
N GLU A 91 -19.01 -7.95 -17.01
CA GLU A 91 -17.83 -7.12 -16.81
C GLU A 91 -16.72 -7.44 -17.83
N ASP A 92 -16.48 -8.72 -18.12
CA ASP A 92 -15.46 -9.14 -19.08
C ASP A 92 -15.81 -8.75 -20.51
N VAL A 93 -17.07 -8.94 -20.92
CA VAL A 93 -17.54 -8.55 -22.25
C VAL A 93 -17.41 -7.05 -22.45
N VAL A 94 -17.80 -6.26 -21.45
CA VAL A 94 -17.68 -4.80 -21.46
C VAL A 94 -16.22 -4.38 -21.56
N ASP A 95 -15.35 -4.93 -20.73
CA ASP A 95 -13.94 -4.53 -20.73
C ASP A 95 -13.20 -5.01 -21.99
N LEU A 96 -13.50 -6.20 -22.52
CA LEU A 96 -12.98 -6.67 -23.81
C LEU A 96 -13.45 -5.79 -24.96
N TYR A 97 -14.70 -5.35 -24.92
CA TYR A 97 -15.25 -4.40 -25.89
C TYR A 97 -14.50 -3.06 -25.83
N LEU A 98 -14.33 -2.49 -24.63
CA LEU A 98 -13.58 -1.25 -24.41
C LEU A 98 -12.12 -1.38 -24.90
N LEU A 99 -11.48 -2.51 -24.63
CA LEU A 99 -10.10 -2.80 -25.07
C LEU A 99 -10.03 -2.89 -26.60
N LYS A 100 -11.02 -3.51 -27.27
CA LYS A 100 -11.13 -3.56 -28.74
C LYS A 100 -11.33 -2.15 -29.33
N VAL A 101 -12.17 -1.32 -28.72
CA VAL A 101 -12.42 0.07 -29.15
C VAL A 101 -11.16 0.92 -29.00
N ALA A 102 -10.47 0.85 -27.85
CA ALA A 102 -9.27 1.62 -27.59
C ALA A 102 -8.15 1.34 -28.62
N LYS A 103 -8.03 0.09 -29.09
CA LYS A 103 -7.08 -0.29 -30.16
C LYS A 103 -7.39 0.36 -31.51
N ARG A 104 -8.65 0.74 -31.80
CA ARG A 104 -9.05 1.37 -33.07
C ARG A 104 -8.61 2.84 -33.19
N HIS A 105 -8.45 3.53 -32.06
CA HIS A 105 -8.11 4.95 -32.03
C HIS A 105 -6.60 5.25 -31.99
N HIS A 106 -5.75 4.23 -31.93
CA HIS A 106 -4.30 4.36 -31.76
C HIS A 106 -3.43 4.13 -33.02
N GLY A 107 -3.96 4.32 -34.24
CA GLY A 107 -3.17 4.12 -35.47
C GLY A 107 -3.04 5.35 -36.36
N HIS A 108 -1.82 5.71 -36.78
CA HIS A 108 -1.44 6.22 -38.12
C HIS A 108 0.10 6.27 -38.29
N PRO A 109 0.68 6.21 -39.53
CA PRO A 109 0.22 5.54 -40.76
C PRO A 109 1.32 4.63 -41.42
N HIS A 110 0.94 3.56 -42.11
CA HIS A 110 1.49 3.11 -43.41
C HIS A 110 0.79 1.82 -43.89
N GLY A 111 0.40 1.78 -45.18
CA GLY A 111 -0.08 0.58 -45.89
C GLY A 111 -1.56 0.60 -46.30
N PHE A 112 -1.87 1.04 -47.53
CA PHE A 112 -3.21 1.38 -48.02
C PHE A 112 -4.03 0.21 -48.61
N VAL A 113 -3.63 -1.06 -48.51
CA VAL A 113 -4.33 -2.17 -49.23
C VAL A 113 -5.15 -3.12 -48.32
N ALA A 114 -5.06 -3.01 -46.99
CA ALA A 114 -5.85 -3.84 -46.06
C ALA A 114 -7.24 -3.25 -45.70
N LYS A 115 -7.72 -2.25 -46.45
CA LYS A 115 -8.83 -1.38 -46.01
C LYS A 115 -10.24 -1.87 -46.31
N VAL A 116 -10.43 -2.85 -47.20
CA VAL A 116 -11.77 -3.41 -47.52
C VAL A 116 -12.01 -4.76 -46.83
N GLY A 117 -10.97 -5.61 -46.73
CA GLY A 117 -11.06 -6.90 -46.03
C GLY A 117 -11.18 -6.80 -44.50
N PHE A 118 -10.62 -5.75 -43.89
CA PHE A 118 -10.76 -5.50 -42.44
C PHE A 118 -12.13 -4.90 -42.07
N PHE A 119 -12.76 -4.19 -43.02
CA PHE A 119 -14.07 -3.57 -42.83
C PHE A 119 -15.19 -4.63 -42.77
N MET A 120 -15.11 -5.69 -43.59
CA MET A 120 -16.04 -6.83 -43.53
C MET A 120 -15.85 -7.71 -42.28
N LYS A 121 -14.62 -7.84 -41.75
CA LYS A 121 -14.36 -8.49 -40.45
C LYS A 121 -14.87 -7.68 -39.25
N SER A 122 -15.01 -6.35 -39.39
CA SER A 122 -15.50 -5.45 -38.33
C SER A 122 -17.01 -5.56 -38.09
N ILE A 123 -17.82 -5.87 -39.11
CA ILE A 123 -19.26 -6.10 -38.96
C ILE A 123 -19.54 -7.44 -38.26
N MET A 124 -18.71 -8.47 -38.49
CA MET A 124 -18.77 -9.75 -37.75
C MET A 124 -18.40 -9.61 -36.26
N SER A 125 -17.67 -8.56 -35.86
CA SER A 125 -17.30 -8.32 -34.46
C SER A 125 -18.45 -7.72 -33.61
N GLY A 126 -19.43 -7.06 -34.24
CA GLY A 126 -20.70 -6.72 -33.60
C GLY A 126 -21.54 -7.96 -33.33
N HIS A 127 -21.51 -8.95 -34.22
CA HIS A 127 -22.19 -10.23 -34.03
C HIS A 127 -21.59 -11.07 -32.88
N GLU A 128 -20.27 -11.10 -32.68
CA GLU A 128 -19.66 -11.84 -31.55
C GLU A 128 -20.05 -11.23 -30.19
N ILE A 129 -20.06 -9.90 -30.09
CA ILE A 129 -20.41 -9.21 -28.84
C ILE A 129 -21.91 -9.21 -28.62
N SER A 130 -22.72 -9.02 -29.66
CA SER A 130 -24.16 -9.23 -29.63
C SER A 130 -24.48 -10.66 -29.18
N SER A 131 -23.83 -11.67 -29.75
CA SER A 131 -24.03 -13.08 -29.38
C SER A 131 -23.66 -13.36 -27.92
N ASN A 132 -22.55 -12.78 -27.43
CA ASN A 132 -22.20 -12.87 -26.01
C ASN A 132 -23.22 -12.15 -25.11
N ILE A 133 -23.71 -10.98 -25.52
CA ILE A 133 -24.76 -10.25 -24.79
C ILE A 133 -26.07 -11.04 -24.82
N ASP A 134 -26.47 -11.62 -25.95
CA ASP A 134 -27.68 -12.44 -26.08
C ASP A 134 -27.57 -13.72 -25.23
N GLY A 135 -26.38 -14.32 -25.13
CA GLY A 135 -26.09 -15.39 -24.18
C GLY A 135 -26.22 -14.96 -22.71
N ILE A 136 -25.75 -13.76 -22.36
CA ILE A 136 -25.98 -13.15 -21.03
C ILE A 136 -27.48 -12.97 -20.78
N LYS A 137 -28.23 -12.46 -21.75
CA LYS A 137 -29.69 -12.29 -21.63
C LYS A 137 -30.39 -13.62 -21.36
N GLY A 138 -29.99 -14.69 -22.06
CA GLY A 138 -30.50 -16.04 -21.82
C GLY A 138 -30.26 -16.51 -20.39
N ASN A 139 -29.05 -16.29 -19.87
CA ASN A 139 -28.70 -16.65 -18.48
C ASN A 139 -29.48 -15.82 -17.45
N LEU A 140 -29.63 -14.51 -17.67
CA LEU A 140 -30.41 -13.63 -16.79
C LEU A 140 -31.89 -14.01 -16.77
N ARG A 141 -32.49 -14.34 -17.93
CA ARG A 141 -33.87 -14.84 -18.00
C ARG A 141 -34.06 -16.13 -17.23
N ARG A 142 -33.15 -17.10 -17.40
CA ARG A 142 -33.18 -18.37 -16.65
C ARG A 142 -33.06 -18.13 -15.14
N LEU A 143 -32.24 -17.17 -14.71
CA LEU A 143 -32.13 -16.80 -13.29
C LEU A 143 -33.40 -16.09 -12.77
N ALA A 144 -34.07 -15.30 -13.60
CA ALA A 144 -35.35 -14.69 -13.28
C ALA A 144 -36.47 -15.74 -13.13
N GLU A 145 -36.51 -16.75 -13.99
CA GLU A 145 -37.46 -17.88 -13.90
C GLU A 145 -37.23 -18.72 -12.63
N VAL A 146 -35.97 -18.99 -12.27
CA VAL A 146 -35.61 -19.71 -11.03
C VAL A 146 -35.99 -18.90 -9.79
N LYS A 147 -35.86 -17.56 -9.84
CA LYS A 147 -36.29 -16.66 -8.76
C LYS A 147 -37.80 -16.76 -8.49
N GLU A 148 -38.62 -16.78 -9.54
CA GLU A 148 -40.09 -16.95 -9.40
C GLU A 148 -40.44 -18.33 -8.83
N THR A 149 -39.75 -19.37 -9.28
CA THR A 149 -39.96 -20.75 -8.81
C THR A 149 -39.59 -20.95 -7.33
N LEU A 150 -38.64 -20.16 -6.82
CA LEU A 150 -38.22 -20.17 -5.41
C LEU A 150 -39.14 -19.36 -4.48
N GLY A 151 -40.22 -18.76 -5.00
CA GLY A 151 -41.17 -17.99 -4.19
C GLY A 151 -40.63 -16.65 -3.67
N LEU A 152 -39.52 -16.16 -4.24
CA LEU A 152 -38.85 -14.92 -3.83
C LEU A 152 -39.45 -13.71 -4.57
N SER A 153 -40.74 -13.43 -4.33
CA SER A 153 -41.42 -12.24 -4.86
C SER A 153 -41.13 -11.01 -3.99
N PRO A 154 -40.85 -9.83 -4.58
CA PRO A 154 -40.84 -8.59 -3.82
C PRO A 154 -42.29 -8.22 -3.48
N ASN A 155 -42.71 -8.43 -2.23
CA ASN A 155 -43.82 -7.65 -1.70
C ASN A 155 -43.39 -6.19 -1.79
N THR A 156 -44.07 -5.44 -2.66
CA THR A 156 -43.89 -4.00 -2.84
C THR A 156 -44.12 -3.30 -1.51
N PRO A 157 -43.25 -2.35 -1.14
CA PRO A 157 -43.80 -1.10 -0.66
C PRO A 157 -43.25 0.10 -1.42
N GLN A 158 -44.07 1.13 -1.39
CA GLN A 158 -44.00 2.39 -2.10
C GLN A 158 -42.67 3.13 -1.99
N TYR A 159 -42.37 3.82 -3.09
CA TYR A 159 -41.53 5.00 -3.19
C TYR A 159 -41.41 5.79 -1.88
N SER A 160 -40.20 5.81 -1.34
CA SER A 160 -39.64 7.01 -0.74
C SER A 160 -38.13 6.93 -0.90
N VAL A 161 -37.55 7.98 -1.49
CA VAL A 161 -36.12 8.15 -1.69
C VAL A 161 -35.56 8.83 -0.43
N PRO A 162 -34.67 8.19 0.35
CA PRO A 162 -33.78 8.93 1.22
C PRO A 162 -32.43 9.07 0.52
N ASN A 163 -31.98 10.31 0.37
CA ASN A 163 -30.62 10.64 -0.02
C ASN A 163 -29.63 9.96 0.94
N ALA A 164 -28.88 8.98 0.44
CA ALA A 164 -27.75 8.36 1.12
C ALA A 164 -26.48 8.62 0.30
N PRO A 165 -25.34 8.91 0.96
CA PRO A 165 -24.15 9.45 0.32
C PRO A 165 -23.51 8.46 -0.64
N GLU A 166 -22.99 8.96 -1.76
CA GLU A 166 -22.25 8.23 -2.78
C GLU A 166 -21.04 7.49 -2.17
N SER A 167 -21.24 6.23 -1.75
CA SER A 167 -20.15 5.33 -1.43
C SER A 167 -19.67 4.66 -2.72
N LYS A 168 -18.63 5.24 -3.33
CA LYS A 168 -17.81 4.55 -4.34
C LYS A 168 -17.29 3.25 -3.74
N HIS A 169 -17.96 2.13 -4.05
CA HIS A 169 -17.55 0.80 -3.62
C HIS A 169 -16.41 0.31 -4.52
N GLY A 170 -15.20 0.80 -4.19
CA GLY A 170 -13.98 0.09 -4.56
C GLY A 170 -14.04 -1.29 -3.93
N LEU A 171 -14.00 -2.33 -4.76
CA LEU A 171 -13.73 -3.71 -4.35
C LEU A 171 -12.64 -3.70 -3.27
N ARG A 172 -12.90 -4.38 -2.16
CA ARG A 172 -11.94 -4.62 -1.07
C ARG A 172 -10.78 -5.47 -1.62
N MET A 173 -9.89 -4.81 -2.35
CA MET A 173 -8.50 -5.20 -2.45
C MET A 173 -7.98 -5.17 -1.03
N GLY A 174 -7.30 -6.25 -0.62
CA GLY A 174 -6.88 -6.42 0.77
C GLY A 174 -6.19 -5.17 1.30
N ALA A 175 -6.26 -4.96 2.61
CA ALA A 175 -5.42 -4.02 3.35
C ALA A 175 -3.95 -4.49 3.37
N HIS A 176 -3.46 -4.91 2.21
CA HIS A 176 -2.07 -5.16 1.92
C HIS A 176 -1.53 -3.86 1.34
N TYR A 177 -0.32 -3.48 1.76
CA TYR A 177 0.37 -2.25 1.36
C TYR A 177 -0.08 -0.99 2.13
N ILE A 178 0.01 -1.08 3.47
CA ILE A 178 0.40 0.09 4.26
C ILE A 178 1.86 -0.19 4.66
N ASP A 179 2.79 0.63 4.20
CA ASP A 179 4.19 0.52 4.60
C ASP A 179 4.38 0.93 6.07
N ASP A 180 5.51 0.52 6.64
CA ASP A 180 5.92 0.78 8.03
C ASP A 180 5.92 2.28 8.39
N ASP A 181 6.05 3.18 7.39
CA ASP A 181 6.02 4.64 7.51
C ASP A 181 4.62 5.27 7.40
N GLN A 182 3.62 4.49 6.98
CA GLN A 182 2.21 4.89 6.87
C GLN A 182 1.35 4.42 8.06
N LEU A 183 1.89 3.51 8.89
CA LEU A 183 1.24 3.02 10.11
C LEU A 183 1.37 4.06 11.24
N VAL A 184 0.26 4.65 11.69
CA VAL A 184 0.24 5.68 12.75
C VAL A 184 -0.28 5.11 14.06
N GLY A 185 0.41 5.38 15.18
CA GLY A 185 -0.07 5.05 16.53
C GLY A 185 0.01 3.57 16.92
N VAL A 186 0.69 2.74 16.11
CA VAL A 186 0.83 1.29 16.32
C VAL A 186 2.24 0.86 16.75
N ASP A 187 3.19 1.80 16.83
CA ASP A 187 4.58 1.53 17.24
C ASP A 187 4.64 0.90 18.64
N HIS A 188 3.84 1.42 19.58
CA HIS A 188 3.78 0.88 20.94
C HIS A 188 3.31 -0.58 20.96
N THR A 189 2.23 -0.90 20.23
CA THR A 189 1.71 -2.26 20.11
C THR A 189 2.70 -3.19 19.39
N ARG A 190 3.44 -2.67 18.40
CA ARG A 190 4.47 -3.41 17.67
C ARG A 190 5.66 -3.75 18.58
N GLU A 191 6.09 -2.79 19.40
CA GLU A 191 7.15 -2.97 20.39
C GLU A 191 6.73 -3.93 21.50
N LEU A 192 5.48 -3.86 21.98
CA LEU A 192 4.90 -4.82 22.91
C LEU A 192 4.87 -6.25 22.35
N LEU A 193 4.38 -6.42 21.11
CA LEU A 193 4.35 -7.74 20.46
C LEU A 193 5.76 -8.28 20.26
N THR A 194 6.69 -7.44 19.78
CA THR A 194 8.10 -7.83 19.64
C THR A 194 8.71 -8.22 20.98
N HIS A 195 8.38 -7.49 22.05
CA HIS A 195 8.84 -7.78 23.39
C HIS A 195 8.30 -9.12 23.90
N TRP A 196 6.98 -9.35 23.84
CA TRP A 196 6.37 -10.60 24.30
C TRP A 196 6.91 -11.82 23.55
N ILE A 197 7.21 -11.66 22.26
CA ILE A 197 7.83 -12.69 21.42
C ILE A 197 9.26 -13.00 21.89
N LEU A 198 10.06 -11.99 22.26
CA LEU A 198 11.47 -12.16 22.64
C LEU A 198 11.69 -12.49 24.12
N THR A 199 10.71 -12.27 25.00
CA THR A 199 10.84 -12.50 26.45
C THR A 199 9.91 -13.58 27.00
N GLY A 200 9.30 -14.38 26.13
CA GLY A 200 8.48 -15.52 26.53
C GLY A 200 9.29 -16.59 27.26
N GLU A 201 8.66 -17.31 28.20
CA GLU A 201 9.30 -18.44 28.89
C GLU A 201 9.66 -19.57 27.88
N CYS A 202 10.78 -20.27 28.13
CA CYS A 202 11.37 -21.30 27.26
C CYS A 202 10.52 -22.58 27.05
N ARG A 203 9.21 -22.58 27.38
CA ARG A 203 8.33 -23.75 27.22
C ARG A 203 7.30 -23.60 26.11
N ARG A 204 6.47 -22.53 26.11
CA ARG A 204 5.53 -22.18 25.03
C ARG A 204 4.82 -20.87 25.37
N THR A 205 4.95 -19.84 24.52
CA THR A 205 4.25 -18.55 24.70
C THR A 205 3.18 -18.37 23.62
N VAL A 206 1.95 -18.05 24.02
CA VAL A 206 0.82 -17.78 23.11
C VAL A 206 0.40 -16.33 23.24
N ILE A 207 0.39 -15.60 22.13
CA ILE A 207 0.02 -14.19 22.06
C ILE A 207 -1.25 -14.04 21.22
N ALA A 208 -2.33 -13.52 21.81
CA ALA A 208 -3.59 -13.28 21.12
C ALA A 208 -3.79 -11.79 20.84
N VAL A 209 -4.03 -11.43 19.57
CA VAL A 209 -4.36 -10.05 19.16
C VAL A 209 -5.84 -9.98 18.79
N VAL A 210 -6.66 -9.39 19.66
CA VAL A 210 -8.12 -9.38 19.56
C VAL A 210 -8.64 -7.96 19.30
N GLY A 211 -9.69 -7.84 18.50
CA GLY A 211 -10.33 -6.56 18.18
C GLY A 211 -11.26 -6.66 16.98
N GLU A 212 -12.02 -5.61 16.69
CA GLU A 212 -13.00 -5.57 15.60
C GLU A 212 -12.35 -5.70 14.20
N GLY A 213 -13.11 -6.19 13.22
CA GLY A 213 -12.64 -6.40 11.85
C GLY A 213 -12.28 -5.07 11.17
N GLY A 214 -11.07 -4.96 10.62
CA GLY A 214 -10.59 -3.75 9.94
C GLY A 214 -9.61 -2.87 10.74
N LEU A 215 -9.41 -3.13 12.03
CA LEU A 215 -8.46 -2.38 12.89
C LEU A 215 -6.97 -2.67 12.66
N GLY A 216 -6.59 -3.32 11.55
CA GLY A 216 -5.16 -3.55 11.24
C GLY A 216 -4.46 -4.66 12.05
N LYS A 217 -5.19 -5.53 12.76
CA LYS A 217 -4.62 -6.64 13.56
C LYS A 217 -3.66 -7.55 12.78
N THR A 218 -4.08 -8.02 11.61
CA THR A 218 -3.24 -8.87 10.76
C THR A 218 -2.04 -8.09 10.24
N THR A 219 -2.21 -6.81 9.94
CA THR A 219 -1.15 -5.91 9.44
C THR A 219 -0.05 -5.73 10.47
N ILE A 220 -0.39 -5.46 11.73
CA ILE A 220 0.61 -5.29 12.79
C ILE A 220 1.35 -6.59 13.14
N VAL A 221 0.64 -7.72 13.22
CA VAL A 221 1.27 -9.02 13.51
C VAL A 221 2.20 -9.44 12.36
N LYS A 222 1.79 -9.20 11.10
CA LYS A 222 2.61 -9.52 9.92
C LYS A 222 3.84 -8.63 9.82
N ASN A 223 3.74 -7.37 10.22
CA ASN A 223 4.88 -6.44 10.31
C ASN A 223 5.92 -6.92 11.34
N VAL A 224 5.48 -7.29 12.55
CA VAL A 224 6.37 -7.84 13.59
C VAL A 224 7.03 -9.12 13.12
N TYR A 225 6.26 -10.04 12.53
CA TYR A 225 6.75 -11.30 11.98
C TYR A 225 7.86 -11.11 10.94
N LYS A 226 7.64 -10.25 9.94
CA LYS A 226 8.65 -9.96 8.90
C LYS A 226 9.95 -9.43 9.52
N LYS A 227 9.85 -8.47 10.45
CA LYS A 227 11.03 -7.91 11.15
C LYS A 227 11.80 -8.95 11.95
N GLN A 228 11.12 -9.86 12.65
CA GLN A 228 11.83 -10.92 13.40
C GLN A 228 12.53 -11.91 12.46
N LYS A 229 11.88 -12.23 11.32
CA LYS A 229 12.46 -13.10 10.29
C LYS A 229 13.71 -12.47 9.67
N GLU A 230 13.66 -11.20 9.27
CA GLU A 230 14.82 -10.45 8.76
C GLU A 230 15.98 -10.41 9.77
N ARG A 231 15.65 -10.27 11.06
CA ARG A 231 16.61 -10.25 12.16
C ARG A 231 17.10 -11.63 12.61
N LYS A 232 16.56 -12.73 12.05
CA LYS A 232 16.85 -14.11 12.45
C LYS A 232 16.76 -14.33 13.97
N SER A 233 15.72 -13.78 14.60
CA SER A 233 15.50 -13.84 16.05
C SER A 233 15.05 -15.20 16.61
N PHE A 234 14.59 -16.11 15.75
CA PHE A 234 14.18 -17.49 16.03
C PHE A 234 14.82 -18.45 15.04
N GLU A 235 14.97 -19.71 15.46
CA GLU A 235 15.50 -20.80 14.62
C GLU A 235 14.59 -21.12 13.44
N CYS A 236 13.27 -20.99 13.62
CA CYS A 236 12.28 -21.27 12.58
C CYS A 236 11.08 -20.32 12.67
N TYR A 237 10.38 -20.16 11.55
CA TYR A 237 9.21 -19.30 11.42
C TYR A 237 8.12 -20.00 10.63
N ALA A 238 6.87 -19.84 11.04
CA ALA A 238 5.72 -20.31 10.28
C ALA A 238 4.64 -19.23 10.26
N TRP A 239 3.99 -19.01 9.10
CA TRP A 239 2.88 -18.07 8.97
C TRP A 239 1.64 -18.79 8.46
N ILE A 240 0.74 -19.11 9.39
CA ILE A 240 -0.41 -19.96 9.10
C ILE A 240 -1.70 -19.14 9.16
N THR A 241 -2.51 -19.26 8.12
CA THR A 241 -3.84 -18.66 8.08
C THR A 241 -4.88 -19.74 8.41
N VAL A 242 -5.55 -19.60 9.54
CA VAL A 242 -6.61 -20.53 9.97
C VAL A 242 -7.97 -19.96 9.57
N SER A 243 -8.67 -20.64 8.67
CA SER A 243 -10.06 -20.32 8.30
C SER A 243 -11.02 -21.18 9.14
N ARG A 244 -12.30 -20.78 9.21
CA ARG A 244 -13.34 -21.46 10.04
C ARG A 244 -13.66 -22.90 9.60
N TRP A 245 -12.97 -23.43 8.59
CA TRP A 245 -13.29 -24.70 7.94
C TRP A 245 -12.10 -25.67 7.91
N LEU A 246 -10.96 -25.33 8.52
CA LEU A 246 -9.77 -26.17 8.54
C LEU A 246 -9.88 -27.29 9.60
N LYS A 247 -9.62 -28.55 9.22
CA LYS A 247 -9.52 -29.69 10.16
C LYS A 247 -8.14 -29.73 10.85
N GLU A 248 -8.08 -30.17 12.11
CA GLU A 248 -6.87 -30.15 12.97
C GLU A 248 -5.63 -30.83 12.33
N GLU A 249 -5.82 -31.96 11.63
CA GLU A 249 -4.75 -32.69 10.95
C GLU A 249 -4.08 -31.88 9.82
N HIS A 250 -4.86 -31.03 9.13
CA HIS A 250 -4.37 -30.23 8.00
C HIS A 250 -3.60 -28.99 8.48
N LEU A 251 -3.99 -28.46 9.63
CA LEU A 251 -3.27 -27.39 10.30
C LEU A 251 -1.86 -27.87 10.63
N LEU A 252 -1.74 -29.02 11.28
CA LEU A 252 -0.47 -29.62 11.70
C LEU A 252 0.47 -29.87 10.52
N LYS A 253 -0.01 -30.48 9.44
CA LYS A 253 0.82 -30.72 8.25
C LYS A 253 1.27 -29.42 7.55
N THR A 254 0.43 -28.38 7.57
CA THR A 254 0.80 -27.03 7.08
C THR A 254 1.91 -26.41 7.94
N ILE A 255 1.84 -26.56 9.26
CA ILE A 255 2.90 -26.07 10.16
C ILE A 255 4.21 -26.79 9.83
N MET A 256 4.16 -28.12 9.69
CA MET A 256 5.34 -28.92 9.38
C MET A 256 5.97 -28.51 8.05
N GLN A 257 5.16 -28.26 7.01
CA GLN A 257 5.67 -27.79 5.72
C GLN A 257 6.45 -26.48 5.83
N ASP A 258 5.87 -25.43 6.44
CA ASP A 258 6.54 -24.12 6.60
C ASP A 258 7.86 -24.28 7.39
N LEU A 259 7.90 -25.17 8.39
CA LEU A 259 9.10 -25.41 9.21
C LEU A 259 10.21 -26.17 8.44
N TYR A 260 9.87 -27.17 7.63
CA TYR A 260 10.86 -27.92 6.83
C TYR A 260 11.40 -27.10 5.64
N GLU A 261 10.59 -26.20 5.09
CA GLU A 261 11.02 -25.26 4.05
C GLU A 261 12.06 -24.26 4.61
N GLU A 262 11.86 -23.76 5.83
CA GLU A 262 12.83 -22.87 6.50
C GLU A 262 14.14 -23.57 6.90
N ASP A 263 14.09 -24.85 7.28
CA ASP A 263 15.28 -25.65 7.64
C ASP A 263 16.09 -26.12 6.41
N GLY A 264 15.64 -25.80 5.19
CA GLY A 264 16.29 -26.21 3.94
C GLY A 264 16.09 -27.70 3.60
N ASN A 265 15.30 -28.44 4.37
CA ASN A 265 14.98 -29.85 4.12
C ASN A 265 13.84 -29.98 3.09
N ARG A 266 14.19 -29.64 1.84
CA ARG A 266 13.28 -29.62 0.68
C ARG A 266 12.65 -30.98 0.35
N VAL A 267 13.24 -32.09 0.81
CA VAL A 267 12.72 -33.44 0.57
C VAL A 267 11.56 -33.75 1.51
N ALA A 268 11.72 -33.51 2.81
CA ALA A 268 10.66 -33.74 3.80
C ALA A 268 9.47 -32.77 3.62
N ALA A 269 9.74 -31.50 3.27
CA ALA A 269 8.70 -30.53 2.94
C ALA A 269 7.83 -30.97 1.76
N LYS A 270 8.45 -31.63 0.76
CA LYS A 270 7.79 -32.11 -0.45
C LYS A 270 6.92 -33.34 -0.17
N GLU A 271 7.42 -34.33 0.59
CA GLU A 271 6.64 -35.51 1.01
C GLU A 271 5.40 -35.14 1.84
N ILE A 272 5.51 -34.12 2.71
CA ILE A 272 4.38 -33.62 3.49
C ILE A 272 3.40 -32.87 2.58
N SER A 273 3.88 -32.10 1.61
CA SER A 273 3.01 -31.40 0.66
C SER A 273 2.14 -32.33 -0.20
N GLU A 274 2.62 -33.56 -0.47
CA GLU A 274 1.91 -34.58 -1.24
C GLU A 274 0.81 -35.31 -0.43
N THR A 275 0.82 -35.20 0.90
CA THR A 275 -0.16 -35.84 1.81
C THR A 275 -1.15 -34.87 2.47
N VAL A 276 -1.06 -33.58 2.13
CA VAL A 276 -1.94 -32.50 2.58
C VAL A 276 -2.99 -32.24 1.50
N MET A 277 -4.29 -32.36 1.82
CA MET A 277 -5.30 -31.73 0.97
C MET A 277 -4.99 -30.22 0.91
N PRO A 278 -4.84 -29.65 -0.29
CA PRO A 278 -4.25 -28.32 -0.44
C PRO A 278 -5.06 -27.26 0.31
N LYS A 279 -4.36 -26.25 0.88
CA LYS A 279 -4.94 -24.98 1.43
C LYS A 279 -6.03 -24.38 0.51
N ASP A 280 -6.01 -24.75 -0.76
CA ASP A 280 -6.75 -24.22 -1.88
C ASP A 280 -8.16 -24.83 -2.04
N ALA A 281 -8.43 -26.01 -1.47
CA ALA A 281 -9.75 -26.63 -1.52
C ALA A 281 -10.84 -25.76 -0.86
N LEU A 282 -10.45 -24.91 0.11
CA LEU A 282 -11.34 -24.00 0.82
C LEU A 282 -11.48 -22.60 0.19
N CYS A 283 -10.49 -22.15 -0.59
CA CYS A 283 -10.61 -20.95 -1.42
C CYS A 283 -11.43 -21.23 -2.71
N GLY A 284 -11.46 -22.48 -3.14
CA GLY A 284 -12.23 -22.96 -4.29
C GLY A 284 -13.75 -22.80 -4.11
N GLU A 285 -14.29 -22.93 -2.90
CA GLU A 285 -15.75 -22.82 -2.66
C GLU A 285 -16.30 -21.41 -2.95
N LEU A 286 -15.46 -20.37 -2.93
CA LEU A 286 -15.87 -18.98 -3.14
C LEU A 286 -15.30 -18.32 -4.40
N ASN A 287 -14.47 -19.03 -5.21
CA ASN A 287 -13.82 -18.55 -6.43
C ASN A 287 -13.01 -17.24 -6.26
N PHE A 288 -12.43 -16.99 -5.07
CA PHE A 288 -11.86 -15.67 -4.74
C PHE A 288 -10.38 -15.52 -5.14
N SER A 289 -9.59 -16.60 -5.12
CA SER A 289 -8.18 -16.62 -5.51
C SER A 289 -7.71 -18.04 -5.79
N GLN A 290 -6.88 -18.24 -6.83
CA GLN A 290 -6.19 -19.49 -7.09
C GLN A 290 -4.70 -19.33 -6.76
N VAL A 291 -4.19 -20.17 -5.85
CA VAL A 291 -2.76 -20.33 -5.60
C VAL A 291 -2.30 -21.51 -6.45
N MET A 292 -1.36 -21.28 -7.36
CA MET A 292 -0.94 -22.32 -8.31
C MET A 292 0.08 -23.25 -7.64
N LYS A 293 -0.37 -24.42 -7.18
CA LYS A 293 0.48 -25.61 -6.93
C LYS A 293 -0.14 -26.81 -7.67
N ASN A 294 0.44 -27.18 -8.82
CA ASN A 294 0.28 -28.43 -9.59
C ASN A 294 -1.11 -29.06 -9.84
N GLU A 295 -2.25 -28.47 -9.48
CA GLU A 295 -3.58 -29.06 -9.76
C GLU A 295 -4.47 -28.22 -10.68
N GLU A 296 -5.03 -28.90 -11.70
CA GLU A 296 -5.98 -28.37 -12.68
C GLU A 296 -7.37 -28.11 -12.07
N SER A 297 -7.54 -26.98 -11.37
CA SER A 297 -8.88 -26.52 -11.00
C SER A 297 -9.44 -25.57 -12.08
N LYS A 298 -10.58 -25.93 -12.69
CA LYS A 298 -11.37 -25.08 -13.61
C LYS A 298 -12.15 -24.01 -12.82
N SER A 299 -11.45 -23.16 -12.09
CA SER A 299 -12.07 -22.10 -11.28
C SER A 299 -12.33 -20.83 -12.12
N LEU A 300 -13.47 -20.15 -11.88
CA LEU A 300 -13.78 -18.80 -12.39
C LEU A 300 -13.04 -17.70 -11.59
N SER A 301 -11.88 -18.02 -11.02
CA SER A 301 -11.07 -17.10 -10.22
C SER A 301 -10.81 -15.79 -10.95
N ARG A 302 -10.97 -14.67 -10.23
CA ARG A 302 -10.61 -13.32 -10.70
C ARG A 302 -9.19 -12.91 -10.26
N ARG A 303 -8.57 -13.67 -9.37
CA ARG A 303 -7.24 -13.40 -8.81
C ARG A 303 -6.38 -14.65 -8.91
N ILE A 304 -5.14 -14.46 -9.32
CA ILE A 304 -4.11 -15.50 -9.35
C ILE A 304 -2.92 -15.05 -8.50
N SER A 305 -2.35 -15.99 -7.76
CA SER A 305 -1.15 -15.76 -6.98
C SER A 305 -0.13 -16.87 -7.22
N PHE A 306 1.10 -16.48 -7.52
CA PHE A 306 2.26 -17.34 -7.67
C PHE A 306 3.20 -17.11 -6.48
N HIS A 307 3.66 -18.20 -5.88
CA HIS A 307 4.65 -18.19 -4.80
C HIS A 307 5.67 -19.30 -5.05
N GLY A 308 6.96 -19.02 -4.91
CA GLY A 308 8.03 -20.01 -5.03
C GLY A 308 8.50 -20.29 -6.46
N ASN A 309 8.99 -21.51 -6.71
CA ASN A 309 9.66 -21.90 -7.96
C ASN A 309 8.68 -21.96 -9.14
N PHE A 310 8.75 -20.93 -9.97
CA PHE A 310 7.95 -20.77 -11.17
C PHE A 310 8.44 -21.69 -12.28
N VAL A 311 7.57 -22.54 -12.85
CA VAL A 311 7.93 -23.41 -13.99
C VAL A 311 7.16 -22.97 -15.24
N GLU A 312 7.88 -22.68 -16.32
CA GLU A 312 7.37 -22.15 -17.60
C GLU A 312 6.21 -22.98 -18.20
N HIS A 313 6.25 -24.31 -18.04
CA HIS A 313 5.20 -25.23 -18.47
C HIS A 313 3.85 -25.06 -17.75
N GLN A 314 3.83 -24.49 -16.53
CA GLN A 314 2.60 -24.23 -15.76
C GLN A 314 1.79 -23.04 -16.27
N VAL A 315 2.17 -22.40 -17.37
CA VAL A 315 1.34 -21.32 -17.94
C VAL A 315 1.07 -21.52 -19.43
N GLU A 316 1.90 -22.29 -20.14
CA GLU A 316 1.61 -22.70 -21.52
C GLU A 316 0.33 -23.53 -21.65
N SER A 317 0.04 -24.42 -20.69
CA SER A 317 -1.23 -25.17 -20.64
C SER A 317 -2.46 -24.30 -20.36
N TYR A 318 -2.27 -23.01 -20.07
CA TYR A 318 -3.32 -22.12 -19.57
C TYR A 318 -3.61 -20.90 -20.45
N ARG A 319 -3.00 -20.82 -21.66
CA ARG A 319 -3.22 -19.77 -22.67
C ARG A 319 -4.70 -19.56 -23.07
N SER A 320 -5.57 -20.54 -22.84
CA SER A 320 -6.95 -20.56 -23.37
C SER A 320 -8.05 -20.19 -22.35
N ASN A 321 -7.79 -20.18 -21.03
CA ASN A 321 -8.86 -20.22 -20.01
C ASN A 321 -8.89 -19.11 -18.94
N TYR A 322 -8.01 -18.11 -18.99
CA TYR A 322 -7.89 -17.09 -17.91
C TYR A 322 -8.01 -15.63 -18.33
N GLY A 323 -8.73 -15.35 -19.43
CA GLY A 323 -9.02 -13.97 -19.85
C GLY A 323 -9.75 -13.13 -18.78
N GLN A 324 -10.41 -13.79 -17.83
CA GLN A 324 -11.17 -13.21 -16.72
C GLN A 324 -10.32 -12.73 -15.53
N ILE A 325 -9.01 -13.02 -15.50
CA ILE A 325 -8.13 -12.65 -14.38
C ILE A 325 -7.97 -11.13 -14.31
N ARG A 326 -8.21 -10.57 -13.12
CA ARG A 326 -8.18 -9.14 -12.80
C ARG A 326 -7.03 -8.75 -11.87
N SER A 327 -6.49 -9.71 -11.12
CA SER A 327 -5.31 -9.46 -10.28
C SER A 327 -4.32 -10.60 -10.38
N CYS A 328 -3.04 -10.28 -10.57
CA CYS A 328 -1.94 -11.22 -10.59
C CYS A 328 -0.91 -10.81 -9.54
N PHE A 329 -0.64 -11.70 -8.59
CA PHE A 329 0.37 -11.51 -7.54
C PHE A 329 1.47 -12.54 -7.73
N ALA A 330 2.61 -12.11 -8.22
CA ALA A 330 3.78 -12.92 -8.50
C ALA A 330 4.92 -12.45 -7.58
N CYS A 331 4.71 -12.66 -6.27
CA CYS A 331 5.56 -12.14 -5.20
C CYS A 331 6.52 -13.21 -4.70
N ASP A 332 7.71 -12.79 -4.27
CA ASP A 332 8.73 -13.67 -3.70
C ASP A 332 9.09 -14.86 -4.64
N ILE A 333 9.16 -14.60 -5.95
CA ILE A 333 9.53 -15.62 -6.95
C ILE A 333 11.06 -15.69 -7.06
N GLU A 334 11.64 -16.89 -6.89
CA GLU A 334 13.10 -17.10 -6.96
C GLU A 334 13.67 -16.89 -8.37
N GLU A 335 12.93 -17.30 -9.41
CA GLU A 335 13.32 -17.19 -10.81
C GLU A 335 12.15 -16.66 -11.66
N LEU A 336 12.29 -15.46 -12.22
CA LEU A 336 11.29 -14.84 -13.09
C LEU A 336 11.93 -14.41 -14.41
N THR A 337 11.81 -15.26 -15.44
CA THR A 337 12.44 -15.01 -16.74
C THR A 337 11.59 -14.07 -17.61
N LYS A 338 12.24 -13.42 -18.58
CA LYS A 338 11.55 -12.56 -19.57
C LYS A 338 10.39 -13.26 -20.30
N PRO A 339 10.58 -14.47 -20.88
CA PRO A 339 9.51 -15.14 -21.62
C PRO A 339 8.30 -15.41 -20.73
N VAL A 340 8.55 -15.77 -19.47
CA VAL A 340 7.52 -16.00 -18.47
C VAL A 340 6.67 -14.75 -18.24
N VAL A 341 7.31 -13.62 -17.97
CA VAL A 341 6.62 -12.34 -17.72
C VAL A 341 5.82 -11.93 -18.95
N GLU A 342 6.41 -12.05 -20.14
CA GLU A 342 5.76 -11.69 -21.39
C GLU A 342 4.53 -12.56 -21.65
N MET A 343 4.63 -13.85 -21.37
CA MET A 343 3.55 -14.81 -21.51
C MET A 343 2.43 -14.56 -20.47
N LEU A 344 2.75 -14.23 -19.22
CA LEU A 344 1.75 -13.85 -18.19
C LEU A 344 0.96 -12.61 -18.62
N LEU A 345 1.66 -11.57 -19.07
CA LEU A 345 1.05 -10.30 -19.50
C LEU A 345 0.21 -10.46 -20.78
N CYS A 346 0.59 -11.36 -21.68
CA CYS A 346 -0.20 -11.65 -22.88
C CYS A 346 -1.46 -12.48 -22.58
N SER A 347 -1.43 -13.28 -21.51
CA SER A 347 -2.53 -14.17 -21.13
C SER A 347 -3.66 -13.42 -20.41
N PHE A 348 -3.34 -12.48 -19.53
CA PHE A 348 -4.33 -11.82 -18.66
C PHE A 348 -4.73 -10.41 -19.15
N LYS A 349 -5.48 -10.35 -20.25
CA LYS A 349 -5.83 -9.08 -20.94
C LYS A 349 -6.66 -8.09 -20.11
N LEU A 350 -7.37 -8.57 -19.08
CA LEU A 350 -8.28 -7.77 -18.26
C LEU A 350 -7.68 -7.37 -16.90
N LEU A 351 -6.36 -7.52 -16.71
CA LEU A 351 -5.69 -7.17 -15.46
C LEU A 351 -5.94 -5.73 -15.04
N VAL A 352 -6.22 -5.58 -13.74
CA VAL A 352 -6.40 -4.32 -13.02
C VAL A 352 -5.27 -4.11 -12.01
N ALA A 353 -4.77 -5.19 -11.41
CA ALA A 353 -3.67 -5.15 -10.45
C ALA A 353 -2.59 -6.17 -10.81
N LEU A 354 -1.34 -5.73 -10.77
CA LEU A 354 -0.17 -6.56 -11.06
C LEU A 354 0.88 -6.32 -9.97
N ASP A 355 1.36 -7.39 -9.38
CA ASP A 355 2.34 -7.34 -8.29
C ASP A 355 3.50 -8.30 -8.57
N PHE A 356 4.73 -7.77 -8.54
CA PHE A 356 5.98 -8.49 -8.67
C PHE A 356 6.92 -8.24 -7.47
N GLU A 357 6.40 -7.88 -6.30
CA GLU A 357 7.20 -7.56 -5.11
C GLU A 357 8.22 -8.67 -4.81
N ASN A 358 9.47 -8.26 -4.52
CA ASN A 358 10.61 -9.14 -4.21
C ASN A 358 10.96 -10.18 -5.29
N SER A 359 10.52 -9.98 -6.53
CA SER A 359 10.87 -10.86 -7.65
C SER A 359 12.08 -10.31 -8.43
N PRO A 360 12.95 -11.16 -9.02
CA PRO A 360 14.18 -10.76 -9.71
C PRO A 360 13.90 -10.17 -11.11
N LEU A 361 12.89 -9.32 -11.23
CA LEU A 361 12.50 -8.67 -12.48
C LEU A 361 13.43 -7.49 -12.77
N ASP A 362 14.16 -7.52 -13.87
CA ASP A 362 15.10 -6.46 -14.26
C ASP A 362 14.59 -5.57 -15.40
N HIS A 363 13.52 -5.99 -16.09
CA HIS A 363 12.88 -5.22 -17.15
C HIS A 363 11.37 -5.49 -17.22
N LEU A 364 10.61 -4.49 -17.69
CA LEU A 364 9.21 -4.66 -18.08
C LEU A 364 9.13 -4.85 -19.60
N PRO A 365 8.43 -5.88 -20.12
CA PRO A 365 8.23 -6.06 -21.55
C PRO A 365 7.16 -5.11 -22.11
N GLU A 366 7.18 -4.84 -23.42
CA GLU A 366 6.21 -3.95 -24.08
C GLU A 366 4.76 -4.44 -23.95
N SER A 367 4.57 -5.75 -23.77
CA SER A 367 3.27 -6.38 -23.56
C SER A 367 2.50 -5.80 -22.38
N ILE A 368 3.14 -5.24 -21.34
CA ILE A 368 2.43 -4.57 -20.24
C ILE A 368 1.58 -3.40 -20.77
N GLY A 369 2.06 -2.70 -21.80
CA GLY A 369 1.33 -1.60 -22.43
C GLY A 369 0.03 -2.03 -23.14
N MET A 370 -0.24 -3.33 -23.25
CA MET A 370 -1.51 -3.88 -23.75
C MET A 370 -2.59 -3.99 -22.66
N LEU A 371 -2.22 -3.89 -21.38
CA LEU A 371 -3.09 -4.06 -20.23
C LEU A 371 -3.75 -2.72 -19.82
N LEU A 372 -4.65 -2.23 -20.67
CA LEU A 372 -5.24 -0.89 -20.56
C LEU A 372 -6.11 -0.66 -19.30
N ASN A 373 -6.49 -1.74 -18.62
CA ASN A 373 -7.28 -1.70 -17.39
C ASN A 373 -6.43 -1.63 -16.12
N LEU A 374 -5.10 -1.69 -16.23
CA LEU A 374 -4.22 -1.62 -15.06
C LEU A 374 -4.41 -0.31 -14.32
N LYS A 375 -4.63 -0.46 -13.01
CA LYS A 375 -4.72 0.60 -12.01
C LYS A 375 -3.59 0.53 -11.00
N TYR A 376 -3.06 -0.66 -10.75
CA TYR A 376 -2.02 -0.90 -9.75
C TYR A 376 -0.90 -1.74 -10.35
N VAL A 377 0.33 -1.23 -10.24
CA VAL A 377 1.55 -1.95 -10.61
C VAL A 377 2.54 -1.83 -9.46
N ASN A 378 2.91 -2.96 -8.86
CA ASN A 378 3.90 -3.05 -7.80
C ASN A 378 5.15 -3.78 -8.27
N LEU A 379 6.27 -3.07 -8.22
CA LEU A 379 7.59 -3.53 -8.65
C LEU A 379 8.59 -3.37 -7.50
N ARG A 380 8.10 -3.32 -6.26
CA ARG A 380 8.92 -3.08 -5.09
C ARG A 380 9.98 -4.17 -4.94
N ASN A 381 11.20 -3.76 -4.57
CA ASN A 381 12.35 -4.64 -4.37
C ASN A 381 12.64 -5.55 -5.58
N THR A 382 12.31 -5.08 -6.79
CA THR A 382 12.73 -5.72 -8.04
C THR A 382 14.04 -5.10 -8.55
N GLN A 383 14.65 -5.71 -9.56
CA GLN A 383 15.91 -5.24 -10.16
C GLN A 383 15.69 -4.27 -11.34
N ILE A 384 14.48 -3.71 -11.49
CA ILE A 384 14.14 -2.82 -12.60
C ILE A 384 15.02 -1.58 -12.58
N LYS A 385 15.62 -1.29 -13.74
CA LYS A 385 16.51 -0.13 -13.93
C LYS A 385 15.85 1.03 -14.65
N ILE A 386 14.91 0.74 -15.56
CA ILE A 386 14.30 1.74 -16.43
C ILE A 386 12.81 1.47 -16.53
N ILE A 387 12.00 2.52 -16.36
CA ILE A 387 10.58 2.47 -16.72
C ILE A 387 10.44 2.80 -18.21
N PRO A 388 9.88 1.90 -19.01
CA PRO A 388 9.82 2.05 -20.45
C PRO A 388 8.76 3.06 -20.91
N LYS A 389 8.98 3.71 -22.06
CA LYS A 389 8.10 4.74 -22.64
C LYS A 389 6.65 4.29 -22.86
N PHE A 390 6.41 3.00 -23.07
CA PHE A 390 5.06 2.46 -23.25
C PHE A 390 4.21 2.47 -21.97
N ILE A 391 4.77 2.84 -20.80
CA ILE A 391 3.99 3.10 -19.59
C ILE A 391 2.85 4.10 -19.85
N ALA A 392 3.05 5.06 -20.78
CA ALA A 392 2.03 5.99 -21.25
C ALA A 392 0.74 5.36 -21.80
N LYS A 393 0.78 4.08 -22.19
CA LYS A 393 -0.42 3.35 -22.66
C LYS A 393 -1.35 3.02 -21.48
N LEU A 394 -0.85 2.96 -20.25
CA LEU A 394 -1.60 2.61 -19.03
C LEU A 394 -2.41 3.81 -18.47
N ARG A 395 -3.27 4.42 -19.27
CA ARG A 395 -4.00 5.66 -18.92
C ARG A 395 -4.89 5.57 -17.68
N ASN A 396 -5.19 4.36 -17.21
CA ASN A 396 -5.98 4.10 -16.01
C ASN A 396 -5.12 3.85 -14.76
N LEU A 397 -3.79 3.91 -14.87
CA LEU A 397 -2.89 3.65 -13.75
C LEU A 397 -3.11 4.67 -12.63
N GLU A 398 -3.38 4.18 -11.43
CA GLU A 398 -3.61 4.97 -10.21
C GLU A 398 -2.42 4.85 -9.25
N THR A 399 -1.69 3.72 -9.25
CA THR A 399 -0.53 3.47 -8.39
C THR A 399 0.60 2.80 -9.15
N LEU A 400 1.80 3.35 -9.02
CA LEU A 400 3.06 2.76 -9.47
C LEU A 400 4.03 2.73 -8.28
N ASP A 401 4.38 1.52 -7.83
CA ASP A 401 5.33 1.31 -6.73
C ASP A 401 6.67 0.79 -7.26
N LEU A 402 7.71 1.60 -7.08
CA LEU A 402 9.10 1.36 -7.50
C LEU A 402 10.06 1.39 -6.31
N ARG A 403 9.57 1.29 -5.06
CA ARG A 403 10.44 1.32 -3.88
C ARG A 403 11.43 0.17 -3.91
N GLY A 404 12.68 0.40 -3.54
CA GLY A 404 13.72 -0.65 -3.57
C GLY A 404 14.15 -1.12 -4.97
N THR A 405 13.72 -0.44 -6.04
CA THR A 405 14.28 -0.62 -7.39
C THR A 405 15.49 0.29 -7.60
N THR A 406 16.18 0.15 -8.74
CA THR A 406 17.31 1.01 -9.14
C THR A 406 16.90 2.01 -10.23
N VAL A 407 15.61 2.37 -10.32
CA VAL A 407 15.15 3.39 -11.25
C VAL A 407 15.59 4.77 -10.75
N HIS A 408 16.23 5.55 -11.63
CA HIS A 408 16.74 6.90 -11.32
C HIS A 408 16.04 8.02 -12.09
N GLU A 409 15.44 7.71 -13.24
CA GLU A 409 14.73 8.68 -14.06
C GLU A 409 13.44 8.04 -14.59
N LEU A 410 12.36 8.81 -14.55
CA LEU A 410 11.09 8.42 -15.16
C LEU A 410 10.97 8.99 -16.57
N PRO A 411 10.48 8.21 -17.56
CA PRO A 411 10.32 8.69 -18.92
C PRO A 411 9.30 9.84 -18.96
N LYS A 412 9.53 10.86 -19.79
CA LYS A 412 8.58 11.99 -20.01
C LYS A 412 7.16 11.54 -20.37
N GLU A 413 7.02 10.35 -20.93
CA GLU A 413 5.75 9.72 -21.26
C GLU A 413 4.85 9.48 -20.03
N ILE A 414 5.41 9.44 -18.81
CA ILE A 414 4.63 9.30 -17.57
C ILE A 414 3.60 10.42 -17.39
N ASN A 415 3.83 11.59 -17.99
CA ASN A 415 2.92 12.75 -17.92
C ASN A 415 1.54 12.50 -18.55
N LYS A 416 1.38 11.40 -19.32
CA LYS A 416 0.09 10.96 -19.87
C LYS A 416 -0.78 10.22 -18.86
N LEU A 417 -0.25 9.87 -17.68
CA LEU A 417 -0.94 9.11 -16.65
C LEU A 417 -1.73 10.02 -15.71
N THR A 418 -2.68 10.79 -16.25
CA THR A 418 -3.39 11.84 -15.50
C THR A 418 -4.28 11.33 -14.36
N LYS A 419 -4.52 10.01 -14.27
CA LYS A 419 -5.22 9.35 -13.16
C LYS A 419 -4.28 8.85 -12.05
N LEU A 420 -2.96 8.99 -12.22
CA LEU A 420 -1.98 8.52 -11.25
C LEU A 420 -2.11 9.29 -9.94
N ARG A 421 -2.27 8.55 -8.84
CA ARG A 421 -2.43 9.07 -7.48
C ARG A 421 -1.19 8.80 -6.63
N HIS A 422 -0.52 7.68 -6.85
CA HIS A 422 0.61 7.26 -6.03
C HIS A 422 1.78 6.88 -6.93
N LEU A 423 2.86 7.63 -6.82
CA LEU A 423 4.16 7.33 -7.41
C LEU A 423 5.15 7.16 -6.27
N LEU A 424 5.43 5.90 -5.92
CA LEU A 424 6.21 5.55 -4.74
C LEU A 424 7.59 5.10 -5.19
N VAL A 425 8.62 5.87 -4.85
CA VAL A 425 10.01 5.61 -5.24
C VAL A 425 10.91 5.74 -4.01
N TYR A 426 11.98 4.93 -3.98
CA TYR A 426 12.90 4.73 -2.83
C TYR A 426 12.21 4.21 -1.54
N SER A 427 12.70 3.10 -0.99
CA SER A 427 12.25 2.64 0.33
C SER A 427 13.05 3.36 1.41
N SER A 428 12.35 3.89 2.39
CA SER A 428 12.83 4.54 3.62
C SER A 428 13.00 6.07 3.57
N LEU A 429 12.21 6.70 4.44
CA LEU A 429 12.44 8.02 5.03
C LEU A 429 13.53 7.95 6.13
N MET A 430 14.38 6.93 6.12
CA MET A 430 15.45 6.78 7.11
C MET A 430 16.72 7.47 6.61
N PHE A 431 17.32 8.26 7.50
CA PHE A 431 18.61 8.91 7.31
C PHE A 431 19.73 7.86 7.43
N TYR A 432 19.83 6.98 6.45
CA TYR A 432 21.02 6.15 6.26
C TYR A 432 21.79 6.70 5.06
N ARG A 433 22.87 7.45 5.31
CA ARG A 433 23.94 7.60 4.32
C ARG A 433 24.90 6.42 4.50
N PRO A 434 24.79 5.41 3.63
CA PRO A 434 26.00 4.97 2.94
C PRO A 434 25.76 4.71 1.45
N GLY A 435 26.64 5.28 0.61
CA GLY A 435 27.28 4.51 -0.45
C GLY A 435 26.88 4.75 -1.90
N PHE A 436 25.63 4.56 -2.33
CA PHE A 436 25.41 4.25 -3.77
C PHE A 436 24.20 4.84 -4.50
N LEU A 437 23.36 5.68 -3.90
CA LEU A 437 22.32 6.42 -4.66
C LEU A 437 22.30 7.89 -4.23
N GLN A 438 23.17 8.70 -4.82
CA GLN A 438 23.41 10.10 -4.44
C GLN A 438 22.40 11.10 -5.05
N GLY A 439 21.21 10.65 -5.48
CA GLY A 439 20.21 11.50 -6.13
C GLY A 439 18.79 11.00 -5.90
N GLY A 440 17.83 11.94 -5.95
CA GLY A 440 16.40 11.60 -5.92
C GLY A 440 15.96 11.06 -7.29
N MET A 441 14.66 10.79 -7.44
CA MET A 441 14.12 10.35 -8.73
C MET A 441 14.04 11.56 -9.66
N LYS A 442 14.75 11.52 -10.80
CA LYS A 442 14.66 12.58 -11.81
C LYS A 442 13.31 12.55 -12.52
N LEU A 443 12.68 13.73 -12.56
CA LEU A 443 11.43 13.97 -13.27
C LEU A 443 11.69 14.75 -14.55
N ASN A 444 10.82 14.55 -15.52
CA ASN A 444 10.83 15.25 -16.80
C ASN A 444 9.75 16.34 -16.83
N LYS A 445 9.97 17.42 -17.60
CA LYS A 445 8.98 18.50 -17.78
C LYS A 445 7.62 17.96 -18.22
N GLY A 446 6.55 18.55 -17.70
CA GLY A 446 5.15 18.16 -17.86
C GLY A 446 4.56 17.34 -16.68
N VAL A 447 5.31 17.15 -15.60
CA VAL A 447 4.83 16.47 -14.38
C VAL A 447 3.69 17.23 -13.71
N GLY A 448 3.60 18.55 -13.89
CA GLY A 448 2.50 19.38 -13.40
C GLY A 448 1.11 18.98 -13.93
N CYS A 449 1.04 18.20 -15.01
CA CYS A 449 -0.22 17.66 -15.54
C CYS A 449 -0.81 16.52 -14.69
N LEU A 450 -0.03 15.91 -13.80
CA LEU A 450 -0.46 14.80 -12.93
C LEU A 450 -1.28 15.29 -11.73
N THR A 451 -2.31 16.10 -11.97
CA THR A 451 -3.08 16.81 -10.93
C THR A 451 -3.84 15.89 -9.95
N ALA A 452 -4.01 14.61 -10.29
CA ALA A 452 -4.58 13.59 -9.40
C ALA A 452 -3.56 13.04 -8.37
N LEU A 453 -2.28 13.40 -8.48
CA LEU A 453 -1.21 12.85 -7.66
C LEU A 453 -1.37 13.28 -6.19
N GLN A 454 -1.25 12.30 -5.30
CA GLN A 454 -1.41 12.42 -3.85
C GLN A 454 -0.15 12.03 -3.09
N SER A 455 0.67 11.14 -3.65
CA SER A 455 1.92 10.71 -3.04
C SER A 455 3.04 10.69 -4.05
N LEU A 456 4.12 11.39 -3.72
CA LEU A 456 5.36 11.45 -4.47
C LEU A 456 6.54 11.44 -3.48
N THR A 457 7.30 10.36 -3.43
CA THR A 457 8.33 10.18 -2.40
C THR A 457 9.74 10.38 -2.98
N ARG A 458 10.47 11.42 -2.53
CA ARG A 458 11.92 11.63 -2.80
C ARG A 458 12.29 11.80 -4.29
N VAL A 459 11.81 12.88 -4.89
CA VAL A 459 12.18 13.30 -6.26
C VAL A 459 13.34 14.29 -6.26
N ASP A 460 14.15 14.27 -7.31
CA ASP A 460 15.25 15.21 -7.48
C ASP A 460 14.80 16.46 -8.23
N THR A 461 15.00 17.63 -7.63
CA THR A 461 14.74 18.94 -8.24
C THR A 461 15.98 19.82 -8.24
N THR A 462 17.18 19.23 -8.17
CA THR A 462 18.45 19.97 -8.11
C THR A 462 18.86 20.56 -9.46
N ASP A 463 18.51 19.90 -10.56
CA ASP A 463 18.88 20.26 -11.94
C ASP A 463 18.10 21.48 -12.51
N GLY A 464 17.21 22.11 -11.73
CA GLY A 464 16.55 23.37 -12.10
C GLY A 464 15.18 23.59 -11.44
N ASP A 465 14.77 24.87 -11.38
CA ASP A 465 13.53 25.29 -10.69
C ASP A 465 12.25 25.01 -11.50
N ASP A 466 12.38 24.64 -12.79
CA ASP A 466 11.25 24.34 -13.68
C ASP A 466 10.33 23.25 -13.09
N ILE A 467 10.91 22.18 -12.54
CA ILE A 467 10.14 21.08 -11.95
C ILE A 467 9.43 21.55 -10.68
N ILE A 468 10.09 22.38 -9.86
CA ILE A 468 9.50 22.95 -8.64
C ILE A 468 8.28 23.81 -9.01
N GLU A 469 8.38 24.61 -10.08
CA GLU A 469 7.27 25.42 -10.57
C GLU A 469 6.10 24.55 -11.06
N GLU A 470 6.38 23.45 -11.75
CA GLU A 470 5.34 22.51 -12.18
C GLU A 470 4.67 21.79 -11.00
N LEU A 471 5.43 21.42 -9.96
CA LEU A 471 4.92 20.77 -8.75
C LEU A 471 3.92 21.65 -7.98
N LYS A 472 3.96 22.99 -8.15
CA LYS A 472 2.97 23.91 -7.58
C LYS A 472 1.54 23.62 -8.04
N ASN A 473 1.36 22.97 -9.19
CA ASN A 473 0.06 22.61 -9.73
C ASN A 473 -0.57 21.39 -9.04
N LEU A 474 0.20 20.63 -8.25
CA LEU A 474 -0.23 19.37 -7.64
C LEU A 474 -0.93 19.59 -6.29
N LYS A 475 -2.09 20.24 -6.32
CA LYS A 475 -2.83 20.68 -5.12
C LYS A 475 -3.43 19.55 -4.27
N ASN A 476 -3.53 18.34 -4.82
CA ASN A 476 -4.05 17.15 -4.13
C ASN A 476 -2.97 16.37 -3.36
N MET A 477 -1.75 16.90 -3.29
CA MET A 477 -0.63 16.26 -2.63
C MET A 477 -0.88 16.06 -1.14
N ARG A 478 -0.61 14.85 -0.66
CA ARG A 478 -0.69 14.43 0.75
C ARG A 478 0.67 14.01 1.30
N GLN A 479 1.53 13.46 0.44
CA GLN A 479 2.89 13.07 0.80
C GLN A 479 3.86 13.54 -0.29
N LEU A 480 4.83 14.36 0.12
CA LEU A 480 5.85 14.89 -0.77
C LEU A 480 7.23 14.66 -0.17
N GLY A 481 8.15 14.11 -0.95
CA GLY A 481 9.57 14.12 -0.64
C GLY A 481 10.36 14.70 -1.80
N ILE A 482 11.25 15.65 -1.54
CA ILE A 482 12.04 16.35 -2.55
C ILE A 482 13.50 16.49 -2.12
N ASN A 483 14.40 16.36 -3.08
CA ASN A 483 15.78 16.79 -2.95
C ASN A 483 15.94 18.16 -3.61
N ILE A 484 16.52 19.10 -2.89
CA ILE A 484 16.62 20.49 -3.32
C ILE A 484 18.08 20.94 -3.27
N ASN A 485 18.44 21.85 -4.16
CA ASN A 485 19.67 22.63 -4.01
C ASN A 485 19.43 23.76 -2.98
N LYS A 486 20.49 24.42 -2.53
CA LYS A 486 20.40 25.49 -1.51
C LYS A 486 19.59 26.71 -1.96
N ARG A 487 19.66 27.04 -3.24
CA ARG A 487 19.06 28.24 -3.87
C ARG A 487 17.55 28.11 -4.00
N SER A 488 17.04 26.88 -4.09
CA SER A 488 15.64 26.59 -4.38
C SER A 488 14.70 26.72 -3.16
N GLY A 489 15.21 27.03 -1.97
CA GLY A 489 14.43 27.03 -0.71
C GLY A 489 13.19 27.93 -0.76
N ASN A 490 13.30 29.13 -1.35
CA ASN A 490 12.17 30.05 -1.48
C ASN A 490 11.11 29.57 -2.47
N GLN A 491 11.50 28.97 -3.60
CA GLN A 491 10.54 28.38 -4.54
C GLN A 491 9.80 27.19 -3.93
N VAL A 492 10.52 26.38 -3.14
CA VAL A 492 9.94 25.24 -2.40
C VAL A 492 8.91 25.74 -1.37
N CYS A 493 9.20 26.81 -0.63
CA CYS A 493 8.23 27.41 0.29
C CYS A 493 6.98 27.91 -0.46
N SER A 494 7.16 28.59 -1.60
CA SER A 494 6.04 29.02 -2.46
C SER A 494 5.21 27.83 -2.97
N MET A 495 5.86 26.72 -3.32
CA MET A 495 5.18 25.50 -3.75
C MET A 495 4.38 24.85 -2.62
N ILE A 496 4.95 24.74 -1.42
CA ILE A 496 4.29 24.11 -0.27
C ILE A 496 3.05 24.90 0.19
N ASN A 497 3.08 26.23 0.10
CA ASN A 497 1.91 27.08 0.43
C ASN A 497 0.64 26.69 -0.35
N ASN A 498 0.76 26.13 -1.56
CA ASN A 498 -0.38 25.71 -2.37
C ASN A 498 -0.91 24.31 -2.04
N MET A 499 -0.19 23.53 -1.22
CA MET A 499 -0.50 22.13 -0.90
C MET A 499 -1.25 22.02 0.43
N THR A 500 -2.48 22.50 0.47
CA THR A 500 -3.28 22.61 1.72
C THR A 500 -3.64 21.26 2.36
N HIS A 501 -3.58 20.16 1.61
CA HIS A 501 -3.88 18.80 2.08
C HIS A 501 -2.62 17.99 2.44
N LEU A 502 -1.45 18.62 2.49
CA LEU A 502 -0.19 17.93 2.74
C LEU A 502 -0.12 17.40 4.19
N CYS A 503 0.10 16.10 4.33
CA CYS A 503 0.22 15.39 5.61
C CYS A 503 1.66 15.01 5.93
N SER A 504 2.52 14.83 4.93
CA SER A 504 3.89 14.36 5.11
C SER A 504 4.84 15.07 4.15
N LEU A 505 5.89 15.67 4.68
CA LEU A 505 6.88 16.42 3.91
C LEU A 505 8.30 15.96 4.28
N LEU A 506 9.07 15.57 3.26
CA LEU A 506 10.51 15.33 3.33
C LEU A 506 11.22 16.34 2.42
N ILE A 507 12.19 17.07 2.97
CA ILE A 507 13.10 17.93 2.22
C ILE A 507 14.52 17.47 2.50
N VAL A 508 15.30 17.23 1.44
CA VAL A 508 16.69 16.80 1.52
C VAL A 508 17.58 17.77 0.76
N ALA A 509 18.59 18.35 1.40
CA ALA A 509 19.63 19.10 0.72
C ALA A 509 20.54 18.15 -0.08
N ALA A 510 20.75 18.45 -1.36
CA ALA A 510 21.69 17.68 -2.18
C ALA A 510 23.16 18.03 -1.94
N ASP A 511 23.44 19.28 -1.54
CA ASP A 511 24.81 19.82 -1.42
C ASP A 511 25.39 19.69 -0.01
N VAL A 512 26.67 19.34 0.07
CA VAL A 512 27.43 19.05 1.31
C VAL A 512 28.31 20.22 1.77
N GLU A 513 28.29 21.36 1.07
CA GLU A 513 29.16 22.48 1.47
C GLU A 513 28.71 23.12 2.79
N GLU A 514 29.61 23.14 3.78
CA GLU A 514 29.33 23.27 5.22
C GLU A 514 28.93 24.68 5.71
N HIS A 515 28.74 25.67 4.83
CA HIS A 515 28.67 27.08 5.28
C HIS A 515 27.44 27.89 4.87
N GLU A 516 26.61 27.41 3.94
CA GLU A 516 25.37 28.10 3.54
C GLU A 516 24.16 27.19 3.78
N GLY A 517 23.20 27.67 4.59
CA GLY A 517 22.00 26.93 4.96
C GLY A 517 20.85 27.05 3.94
N LEU A 518 19.93 26.10 3.99
CA LEU A 518 18.68 26.11 3.22
C LEU A 518 17.80 27.30 3.64
N GLU A 519 17.40 28.13 2.69
CA GLU A 519 16.47 29.24 2.92
C GLU A 519 15.01 28.75 2.99
N LEU A 520 14.62 28.19 4.13
CA LEU A 520 13.24 27.73 4.37
C LEU A 520 12.40 28.70 5.22
N GLN A 521 12.87 29.93 5.46
CA GLN A 521 12.22 30.87 6.37
C GLN A 521 10.99 31.59 5.77
N SER A 522 10.86 31.59 4.43
CA SER A 522 9.84 32.36 3.69
C SER A 522 8.45 31.72 3.67
N LEU A 523 8.26 30.56 4.30
CA LEU A 523 6.95 29.91 4.39
C LEU A 523 6.01 30.68 5.35
N VAL A 524 5.02 31.36 4.78
CA VAL A 524 4.07 32.21 5.52
C VAL A 524 3.03 31.38 6.27
N ASP A 525 2.34 30.50 5.55
CA ASP A 525 1.22 29.69 6.01
C ASP A 525 1.53 28.19 5.82
N PRO A 526 2.09 27.51 6.84
CA PRO A 526 2.44 26.12 6.69
C PRO A 526 1.19 25.23 6.57
N PRO A 527 1.26 24.08 5.86
CA PRO A 527 0.10 23.22 5.64
C PRO A 527 -0.53 22.76 6.98
N PRO A 528 -1.85 22.99 7.19
CA PRO A 528 -2.48 22.83 8.50
C PRO A 528 -2.57 21.37 8.97
N PHE A 529 -2.58 20.42 8.03
CA PHE A 529 -2.70 18.98 8.29
C PHE A 529 -1.35 18.26 8.27
N LEU A 530 -0.22 18.99 8.28
CA LEU A 530 1.10 18.38 8.25
C LEU A 530 1.36 17.63 9.56
N GLN A 531 1.48 16.30 9.45
CA GLN A 531 1.71 15.38 10.57
C GLN A 531 3.15 14.91 10.65
N ARG A 532 3.86 14.87 9.52
CA ARG A 532 5.25 14.42 9.47
C ARG A 532 6.12 15.40 8.71
N LEU A 533 7.20 15.85 9.35
CA LEU A 533 8.19 16.74 8.78
C LEU A 533 9.58 16.14 8.95
N TYR A 534 10.26 15.93 7.83
CA TYR A 534 11.63 15.46 7.76
C TYR A 534 12.46 16.51 7.02
N LEU A 535 13.47 17.06 7.67
CA LEU A 535 14.41 18.01 7.08
C LEU A 535 15.82 17.43 7.19
N ASP A 536 16.45 17.20 6.05
CA ASP A 536 17.84 16.78 5.92
C ASP A 536 18.67 17.91 5.30
N GLY A 537 19.73 18.34 5.97
CA GLY A 537 20.67 19.35 5.47
C GLY A 537 20.69 20.63 6.29
N HIS A 538 21.76 21.42 6.09
CA HIS A 538 22.10 22.56 6.92
C HIS A 538 21.02 23.66 6.86
N LEU A 539 20.48 24.05 8.01
CA LEU A 539 19.48 25.13 8.18
C LEU A 539 20.10 26.37 8.83
N GLY A 540 21.12 26.19 9.67
CA GLY A 540 21.71 27.24 10.53
C GLY A 540 20.79 27.64 11.69
N SER A 541 19.53 27.98 11.41
CA SER A 541 18.50 28.29 12.40
C SER A 541 17.19 27.55 12.11
N LEU A 542 16.43 27.23 13.15
CA LEU A 542 15.18 26.50 12.99
C LEU A 542 14.10 27.41 12.39
N PRO A 543 13.40 26.99 11.30
CA PRO A 543 12.35 27.82 10.71
C PRO A 543 11.19 28.11 11.66
N LYS A 544 10.85 29.40 11.82
CA LYS A 544 9.86 29.86 12.82
C LYS A 544 8.45 29.33 12.58
N TRP A 545 8.10 29.03 11.32
CA TRP A 545 6.81 28.46 10.97
C TRP A 545 6.60 27.05 11.50
N ILE A 546 7.67 26.31 11.87
CA ILE A 546 7.54 24.97 12.46
C ILE A 546 6.70 25.04 13.74
N ALA A 547 6.88 26.06 14.59
CA ALA A 547 6.08 26.24 15.81
C ALA A 547 4.57 26.46 15.57
N LYS A 548 4.17 26.81 14.33
CA LYS A 548 2.76 26.98 13.96
C LYS A 548 2.05 25.64 13.64
N LEU A 549 2.80 24.55 13.48
CA LEU A 549 2.25 23.25 13.06
C LEU A 549 1.53 22.54 14.21
N LYS A 550 0.21 22.73 14.33
CA LYS A 550 -0.57 22.15 15.43
C LYS A 550 -0.79 20.64 15.33
N SER A 551 -0.80 20.10 14.11
CA SER A 551 -1.05 18.68 13.84
C SER A 551 0.23 17.82 13.76
N LEU A 552 1.41 18.39 14.04
CA LEU A 552 2.69 17.72 13.81
C LEU A 552 2.93 16.63 14.85
N VAL A 553 3.04 15.38 14.38
CA VAL A 553 3.26 14.18 15.19
C VAL A 553 4.73 13.74 15.17
N VAL A 554 5.38 13.86 14.01
CA VAL A 554 6.77 13.43 13.80
C VAL A 554 7.57 14.59 13.26
N LEU A 555 8.65 14.94 13.97
CA LEU A 555 9.65 15.89 13.51
C LEU A 555 11.02 15.22 13.52
N ARG A 556 11.67 15.18 12.35
CA ARG A 556 13.04 14.69 12.24
C ARG A 556 13.92 15.72 11.55
N LEU A 557 14.96 16.13 12.23
CA LEU A 557 15.97 17.06 11.76
C LEU A 557 17.30 16.32 11.68
N ALA A 558 17.83 16.20 10.46
CA ALA A 558 19.13 15.60 10.21
C ALA A 558 20.08 16.64 9.61
N TRP A 559 21.32 16.63 10.07
CA TRP A 559 22.42 17.45 9.53
C TRP A 559 22.09 18.94 9.40
N SER A 560 21.26 19.45 10.32
CA SER A 560 20.67 20.79 10.26
C SER A 560 21.58 21.92 10.73
N GLY A 561 22.71 21.64 11.39
CA GLY A 561 23.66 22.67 11.82
C GLY A 561 23.05 23.79 12.66
N LEU A 562 22.07 23.47 13.52
CA LEU A 562 21.39 24.46 14.35
C LEU A 562 22.36 25.00 15.41
N THR A 563 22.56 26.31 15.43
CA THR A 563 23.42 26.98 16.41
C THR A 563 22.68 27.36 17.69
N GLU A 564 21.38 27.60 17.60
CA GLU A 564 20.49 27.91 18.71
C GLU A 564 19.77 26.66 19.22
N ASP A 565 19.47 26.60 20.53
CA ASP A 565 18.69 25.51 21.12
C ASP A 565 17.30 25.43 20.46
N PRO A 566 16.94 24.32 19.80
CA PRO A 566 15.63 24.19 19.15
C PRO A 566 14.49 23.95 20.15
N ILE A 567 14.75 23.48 21.36
CA ILE A 567 13.74 23.03 22.32
C ILE A 567 12.72 24.14 22.70
N PRO A 568 13.13 25.41 22.92
CA PRO A 568 12.21 26.52 23.18
C PRO A 568 11.20 26.81 22.06
N VAL A 569 11.51 26.42 20.82
CA VAL A 569 10.58 26.55 19.68
C VAL A 569 9.69 25.31 19.59
N LEU A 570 10.30 24.13 19.72
CA LEU A 570 9.64 22.84 19.57
C LEU A 570 8.63 22.53 20.68
N LYS A 571 8.78 23.13 21.87
CA LYS A 571 7.81 22.99 22.97
C LYS A 571 6.38 23.45 22.62
N ASN A 572 6.21 24.25 21.55
CA ASN A 572 4.92 24.78 21.14
C ASN A 572 4.09 23.80 20.27
N LEU A 573 4.61 22.58 20.05
CA LEU A 573 4.00 21.53 19.23
C LEU A 573 3.17 20.58 20.11
N PRO A 574 1.83 20.68 20.11
CA PRO A 574 0.99 19.98 21.09
C PRO A 574 0.84 18.48 20.82
N ASP A 575 1.03 18.05 19.57
CA ASP A 575 0.81 16.67 19.12
C ASP A 575 2.11 15.90 18.86
N LEU A 576 3.27 16.45 19.22
CA LEU A 576 4.56 15.84 18.91
C LEU A 576 4.77 14.56 19.72
N VAL A 577 4.96 13.45 19.01
CA VAL A 577 5.16 12.09 19.56
C VAL A 577 6.57 11.58 19.31
N ASP A 578 7.16 11.87 18.15
CA ASP A 578 8.51 11.44 17.74
C ASP A 578 9.35 12.68 17.37
N LEU A 579 10.43 12.89 18.12
CA LEU A 579 11.43 13.92 17.86
C LEU A 579 12.79 13.26 17.63
N MET A 580 13.37 13.52 16.45
CA MET A 580 14.73 13.10 16.11
C MET A 580 15.60 14.29 15.76
N LEU A 581 16.73 14.41 16.47
CA LEU A 581 17.83 15.32 16.19
C LEU A 581 19.07 14.48 15.88
N HIS A 582 19.46 14.39 14.61
CA HIS A 582 20.60 13.60 14.15
C HIS A 582 21.64 14.49 13.47
N GLY A 583 22.78 14.77 14.10
CA GLY A 583 23.76 15.71 13.55
C GLY A 583 23.20 17.12 13.32
N SER A 584 22.12 17.47 14.01
CA SER A 584 21.34 18.66 13.71
C SER A 584 21.60 19.84 14.64
N TYR A 585 22.31 19.67 15.75
CA TYR A 585 22.57 20.73 16.73
C TYR A 585 24.07 20.84 17.06
N GLU A 586 24.59 22.07 16.98
CA GLU A 586 26.01 22.40 17.18
C GLU A 586 26.31 22.97 18.57
N GLY A 587 25.30 23.26 19.38
CA GLY A 587 25.50 23.82 20.71
C GLY A 587 25.87 22.80 21.77
N ALA A 588 26.28 23.32 22.93
CA ALA A 588 26.84 22.52 24.02
C ALA A 588 25.80 21.94 24.98
N GLU A 589 24.59 22.51 25.05
CA GLU A 589 23.58 22.14 26.03
C GLU A 589 22.19 22.06 25.40
N LEU A 590 21.40 21.05 25.79
CA LEU A 590 19.98 20.98 25.48
C LEU A 590 19.20 20.95 26.79
N HIS A 591 18.15 21.77 26.90
CA HIS A 591 17.33 21.86 28.11
C HIS A 591 15.85 21.59 27.84
N PHE A 592 15.35 20.48 28.37
CA PHE A 592 13.93 20.13 28.37
C PHE A 592 13.28 20.62 29.68
N GLN A 593 12.48 21.68 29.57
CA GLN A 593 11.78 22.33 30.68
C GLN A 593 10.51 21.57 31.11
N GLU A 594 10.08 21.74 32.37
CA GLU A 594 8.91 21.07 32.96
C GLU A 594 7.60 21.28 32.17
N GLY A 595 6.81 20.21 32.00
CA GLY A 595 5.37 20.27 31.68
C GLY A 595 4.94 20.50 30.23
N LEU A 596 5.86 20.44 29.25
CA LEU A 596 5.58 20.97 27.90
C LEU A 596 5.53 19.93 26.78
N PHE A 597 6.31 18.85 26.84
CA PHE A 597 6.27 17.75 25.86
C PHE A 597 5.36 16.63 26.33
N THR A 598 4.06 16.93 26.47
CA THR A 598 3.12 16.01 27.12
C THR A 598 2.80 14.76 26.31
N LYS A 599 3.04 14.74 25.00
CA LYS A 599 2.75 13.56 24.14
C LYS A 599 3.99 12.87 23.58
N LEU A 600 5.18 13.38 23.88
CA LEU A 600 6.43 12.84 23.33
C LEU A 600 6.70 11.46 23.90
N LYS A 601 6.81 10.46 23.01
CA LYS A 601 7.09 9.06 23.34
C LYS A 601 8.47 8.61 22.90
N ILE A 602 8.97 9.17 21.80
CA ILE A 602 10.24 8.79 21.21
C ILE A 602 11.12 10.03 21.09
N LEU A 603 12.30 9.97 21.70
CA LEU A 603 13.33 11.00 21.58
C LEU A 603 14.62 10.37 21.08
N THR A 604 15.12 10.87 19.96
CA THR A 604 16.36 10.43 19.34
C THR A 604 17.33 11.59 19.24
N LEU A 605 18.44 11.52 19.97
CA LEU A 605 19.54 12.48 19.97
C LEU A 605 20.80 11.76 19.52
N GLN A 606 21.13 11.86 18.23
CA GLN A 606 22.22 11.09 17.62
C GLN A 606 23.25 12.01 16.95
N SER A 607 24.50 11.57 16.94
CA SER A 607 25.60 12.26 16.25
C SER A 607 25.69 13.76 16.60
N LEU A 608 25.60 14.10 17.90
CA LEU A 608 25.70 15.50 18.36
C LEU A 608 27.11 15.72 18.94
N PRO A 609 28.09 16.17 18.11
CA PRO A 609 29.51 16.14 18.45
C PRO A 609 29.88 17.08 19.60
N ASN A 610 29.20 18.22 19.70
CA ASN A 610 29.50 19.31 20.64
C ASN A 610 28.65 19.27 21.92
N LEU A 611 27.67 18.36 22.01
CA LEU A 611 26.77 18.28 23.16
C LEU A 611 27.53 17.81 24.41
N ARG A 612 27.59 18.67 25.44
CA ARG A 612 28.28 18.44 26.72
C ARG A 612 27.33 18.07 27.86
N ALA A 613 26.11 18.61 27.84
CA ALA A 613 25.11 18.40 28.89
C ALA A 613 23.69 18.28 28.30
N LEU A 614 22.90 17.39 28.87
CA LEU A 614 21.48 17.23 28.61
C LEU A 614 20.71 17.49 29.91
N LYS A 615 20.01 18.61 29.99
CA LYS A 615 19.25 19.02 31.17
C LYS A 615 17.79 18.60 31.00
N LEU A 616 17.28 17.79 31.93
CA LEU A 616 15.89 17.38 31.97
C LEU A 616 15.30 17.85 33.30
N ASP A 617 14.33 18.77 33.26
CA ASP A 617 13.59 19.16 34.45
C ASP A 617 12.63 18.05 34.89
N GLU A 618 12.16 18.10 36.14
CA GLU A 618 11.11 17.20 36.61
C GLU A 618 9.88 17.30 35.70
N LYS A 619 9.29 16.14 35.36
CA LYS A 619 8.10 16.04 34.49
C LYS A 619 8.23 16.74 33.13
N ALA A 620 9.44 17.02 32.65
CA ALA A 620 9.65 17.58 31.30
C ALA A 620 9.15 16.65 30.19
N LEU A 621 9.36 15.34 30.37
CA LEU A 621 9.08 14.28 29.40
C LEU A 621 8.22 13.15 30.02
N PRO A 622 6.96 13.42 30.42
CA PRO A 622 6.17 12.54 31.29
C PRO A 622 5.76 11.21 30.64
N HIS A 623 5.64 11.17 29.31
CA HIS A 623 5.21 9.98 28.55
C HIS A 623 6.30 9.40 27.64
N LEU A 624 7.55 9.76 27.87
CA LEU A 624 8.67 9.25 27.07
C LEU A 624 8.84 7.75 27.31
N GLU A 625 8.74 6.96 26.23
CA GLU A 625 8.84 5.51 26.26
C GLU A 625 10.21 5.02 25.79
N SER A 626 10.83 5.71 24.83
CA SER A 626 12.09 5.31 24.21
C SER A 626 13.04 6.50 24.01
N LEU A 627 14.26 6.37 24.53
CA LEU A 627 15.33 7.35 24.38
C LEU A 627 16.54 6.74 23.66
N PHE A 628 16.95 7.34 22.55
CA PHE A 628 18.16 6.98 21.81
C PHE A 628 19.18 8.12 21.94
N LEU A 629 20.34 7.85 22.51
CA LEU A 629 21.38 8.85 22.76
C LEU A 629 22.73 8.40 22.18
N GLY A 630 23.34 9.29 21.41
CA GLY A 630 24.70 9.18 20.90
C GLY A 630 24.82 8.74 19.43
N PRO A 631 26.00 8.94 18.80
CA PRO A 631 27.27 9.33 19.44
C PRO A 631 27.34 10.80 19.91
N CYS A 632 27.76 11.02 21.15
CA CYS A 632 27.98 12.34 21.77
C CYS A 632 29.33 12.34 22.52
N PRO A 633 30.46 12.49 21.82
CA PRO A 633 31.80 12.27 22.39
C PRO A 633 32.21 13.29 23.45
N GLN A 634 31.70 14.53 23.38
CA GLN A 634 32.01 15.60 24.34
C GLN A 634 31.09 15.61 25.56
N MET A 635 30.19 14.63 25.72
CA MET A 635 29.30 14.59 26.88
C MET A 635 30.11 14.35 28.15
N VAL A 636 30.11 15.34 29.05
CA VAL A 636 30.84 15.29 30.34
C VAL A 636 29.87 15.07 31.49
N GLN A 637 28.70 15.69 31.40
CA GLN A 637 27.65 15.57 32.40
C GLN A 637 26.67 14.50 31.95
N GLU A 638 26.27 13.64 32.88
CA GLU A 638 25.15 12.74 32.64
C GLU A 638 23.86 13.55 32.49
N PRO A 639 22.86 13.03 31.75
CA PRO A 639 21.58 13.70 31.68
C PRO A 639 20.94 13.73 33.08
N THR A 640 20.66 14.93 33.57
CA THR A 640 20.07 15.11 34.90
C THR A 640 18.70 14.45 34.94
N LEU A 641 18.37 13.80 36.07
CA LEU A 641 17.03 13.25 36.33
C LEU A 641 16.52 12.19 35.34
N ILE A 642 17.40 11.43 34.66
CA ILE A 642 16.98 10.26 33.86
C ILE A 642 16.12 9.28 34.67
N GLN A 643 16.41 9.12 35.95
CA GLN A 643 15.65 8.28 36.88
C GLN A 643 14.20 8.74 37.08
N ASN A 644 13.90 10.03 36.82
CA ASN A 644 12.57 10.62 36.97
C ASN A 644 11.70 10.44 35.72
N LEU A 645 12.21 9.78 34.66
CA LEU A 645 11.42 9.41 33.48
C LEU A 645 10.57 8.17 33.78
N GLU A 646 9.41 8.37 34.41
CA GLU A 646 8.54 7.29 34.90
C GLU A 646 8.02 6.34 33.80
N SER A 647 7.78 6.86 32.60
CA SER A 647 7.23 6.09 31.48
C SER A 647 8.29 5.38 30.62
N LEU A 648 9.59 5.57 30.93
CA LEU A 648 10.67 5.08 30.09
C LEU A 648 10.74 3.56 30.10
N LYS A 649 10.71 2.95 28.91
CA LYS A 649 10.76 1.50 28.70
C LYS A 649 12.11 1.07 28.12
N SER A 650 12.71 1.90 27.26
CA SER A 650 13.97 1.59 26.62
C SER A 650 14.91 2.80 26.54
N LEU A 651 16.20 2.53 26.78
CA LEU A 651 17.30 3.48 26.62
C LEU A 651 18.38 2.84 25.75
N THR A 652 18.71 3.47 24.63
CA THR A 652 19.81 3.04 23.75
C THR A 652 20.93 4.07 23.78
N LEU A 653 22.12 3.65 24.22
CA LEU A 653 23.33 4.45 24.22
C LEU A 653 24.27 3.96 23.11
N THR A 654 24.65 4.82 22.17
CA THR A 654 25.56 4.48 21.06
C THR A 654 26.77 5.40 21.08
N GLY A 655 27.98 4.84 21.15
CA GLY A 655 29.21 5.65 21.04
C GLY A 655 29.39 6.73 22.12
N MET A 656 28.89 6.49 23.33
CA MET A 656 28.95 7.42 24.47
C MET A 656 30.24 7.26 25.30
N PRO A 657 30.74 8.31 25.98
CA PRO A 657 31.88 8.20 26.89
C PRO A 657 31.65 7.19 28.02
N ARG A 658 32.66 6.38 28.34
CA ARG A 658 32.54 5.26 29.30
C ARG A 658 32.03 5.71 30.67
N HIS A 659 32.54 6.82 31.19
CA HIS A 659 32.15 7.36 32.49
C HIS A 659 30.66 7.74 32.53
N VAL A 660 30.13 8.34 31.46
CA VAL A 660 28.71 8.67 31.33
C VAL A 660 27.86 7.40 31.30
N VAL A 661 28.25 6.40 30.50
CA VAL A 661 27.54 5.12 30.41
C VAL A 661 27.49 4.40 31.77
N GLU A 662 28.59 4.38 32.50
CA GLU A 662 28.66 3.77 33.83
C GLU A 662 27.79 4.50 34.85
N ASN A 663 27.74 5.83 34.80
CA ASN A 663 26.93 6.61 35.73
C ASN A 663 25.42 6.43 35.47
N ILE A 664 25.01 6.50 34.19
CA ILE A 664 23.62 6.21 33.79
C ILE A 664 23.22 4.79 34.23
N LYS A 665 24.10 3.80 34.07
CA LYS A 665 23.85 2.42 34.53
C LYS A 665 23.57 2.32 36.03
N ARG A 666 24.22 3.14 36.86
CA ARG A 666 24.02 3.12 38.32
C ARG A 666 22.68 3.73 38.75
N GLN A 667 22.13 4.63 37.95
CA GLN A 667 20.91 5.38 38.27
C GLN A 667 19.65 4.83 37.57
N LEU A 668 19.83 3.96 36.58
CA LEU A 668 18.72 3.40 35.83
C LEU A 668 17.88 2.46 36.70
N LYS A 669 16.55 2.60 36.63
CA LYS A 669 15.63 1.66 37.27
C LYS A 669 15.70 0.30 36.58
N ASP A 670 15.58 -0.78 37.36
CA ASP A 670 15.71 -2.17 36.88
C ASP A 670 14.70 -2.56 35.78
N ASN A 671 13.56 -1.86 35.70
CA ASN A 671 12.51 -2.09 34.71
C ASN A 671 12.79 -1.45 33.33
N ILE A 672 13.86 -0.67 33.19
CA ILE A 672 14.23 0.01 31.94
C ILE A 672 15.22 -0.86 31.16
N LYS A 673 14.92 -1.16 29.89
CA LYS A 673 15.84 -1.91 29.03
C LYS A 673 16.96 -1.01 28.53
N LEU A 674 18.20 -1.31 28.94
CA LEU A 674 19.38 -0.60 28.48
C LEU A 674 20.09 -1.35 27.35
N TYR A 675 20.27 -0.69 26.21
CA TYR A 675 21.08 -1.17 25.09
C TYR A 675 22.32 -0.30 24.95
N VAL A 676 23.50 -0.88 25.09
CA VAL A 676 24.77 -0.16 24.88
C VAL A 676 25.44 -0.69 23.61
N ARG A 677 25.53 0.17 22.59
CA ARG A 677 26.21 -0.13 21.33
C ARG A 677 27.55 0.60 21.29
N ARG A 678 28.63 -0.12 20.97
CA ARG A 678 29.92 0.49 20.62
C ARG A 678 29.84 0.96 19.17
N ASN A 679 30.52 2.06 18.83
CA ASN A 679 30.67 2.44 17.42
C ASN A 679 31.33 1.27 16.68
N LEU A 680 30.76 0.87 15.53
CA LEU A 680 31.43 0.03 14.55
C LEU A 680 32.44 0.87 13.79
#